data_AF-A0A821KB58-F1
#
_entry.id   AF-A0A821KB58-F1
#
_cell.length_a   1.000
_cell.length_b   1.000
_cell.length_c   1.000
_cell.angle_alpha   90.00
_cell.angle_beta   90.00
_cell.angle_gamma   90.00
#
_symmetry.space_group_name_H-M   'P 1'
#
loop_
_entity.id
_entity.type
_entity.pdbx_description
1 polymer ?
#
loop_
_entity_poly.entity_id
_entity_poly.type
_entity_poly.pdbx_seq_one_letter_code
_entity_poly.pdbx_strand_id
1 'polypeptide(L)'
;MTFENIGSEVNYYMRQKLNAYQSESWAKWLVYQYDRVCCRFILWGFEVDKSIIVPIVQRIQNETLKKLSETDELFECGPIKANFQSGLICTHVNKMTNALKLDLQNVPKQTVDELRNWLKKILDIEWDEIKEHKFYTPKVEKDQKKSNSQSQYLYLVFKKEEAFRRAVNKVPPYYMNDQGNGFGIRGDNEKESWGRELIIQTPTNVSVEDIINRYGADVITKCLQLNKEDEKARVESTLKLSNLPLTSDENFLRECLQNGGGSNPKRVYVGRPDNSESGWAKVTFNNEEQRNKAAVIYDVALCQNSFPITIPGKKGPRQKFIQTTVSKDDDANPTRNLPKNRFRIIVTSREVALHIFSSQTTTTENLTMATTISNPINPSEWTVDSSATVTVLRADLYPDFQRIVDSICNKFGVKITCKSIPNFGKRCIFNHGTPQKTSLAASMLAQTCAPMNIKLTTDRQKQLFNELEEVGVIQKWASELALVINKNKYNTNIEIRGPQIAQGQLMRQIADYSDEFNQRFREYQLSTIVAAFFGRQKAASIKLQKIASQWSSKKCLVSFIPKTSTIINMGKPNVSLKDMNDCEKEIIQLLDEITVKTEDEESEEEEEDDDEEEEDVEEMDITNIEAVRQHRRCVFCKQKSSMSTNIFRICGHNYCRCAAQALSTSFKLHLECKECKSKIHIRDIQIIFCNDEQLLMQLLKSSIQNFLKINAKQDDRVFCPNDECDGLIQFNCNYQACLTCGRNVCPKCQVIDDELHAGRTCVQLVEEKKRRQEFLPQLFEAAKRFVLENWPTDPQMQPVGRIDENPYLEKGYKSSRRFYKGVKMLGQSLPPDLAKGFFAYHGTGYKALGPICENGFDPKRRSGQAYGRGEYFGVSAAVSHGYSQKDGAQQ
;
A
#
# COMPACT_ATOMS: atom_id res chain seq x y z
N MET A 1 38.35 15.82 -29.06
CA MET A 1 36.96 16.09 -28.62
C MET A 1 36.77 15.41 -27.28
N THR A 2 36.36 16.13 -26.24
CA THR A 2 35.92 15.53 -24.97
C THR A 2 34.46 15.14 -25.12
N PHE A 3 34.17 13.84 -25.15
CA PHE A 3 32.79 13.34 -25.25
C PHE A 3 32.10 13.42 -23.87
N GLU A 4 30.86 13.93 -23.84
CA GLU A 4 30.09 14.16 -22.59
C GLU A 4 29.60 12.86 -21.93
N ASN A 5 29.34 11.82 -22.73
CA ASN A 5 29.01 10.46 -22.27
C ASN A 5 29.26 9.42 -23.37
N ILE A 6 29.28 8.14 -23.00
CA ILE A 6 29.58 7.02 -23.91
C ILE A 6 28.55 6.89 -25.03
N GLY A 7 27.28 7.25 -24.80
CA GLY A 7 26.26 7.28 -25.86
C GLY A 7 26.58 8.31 -26.96
N SER A 8 27.18 9.45 -26.59
CA SER A 8 27.62 10.47 -27.55
C SER A 8 28.81 10.00 -28.41
N GLU A 9 29.68 9.17 -27.84
CA GLU A 9 30.83 8.58 -28.52
C GLU A 9 30.41 7.47 -29.48
N VAL A 10 29.50 6.58 -29.05
CA VAL A 10 28.89 5.57 -29.93
C VAL A 10 28.17 6.22 -31.11
N ASN A 11 27.38 7.27 -30.88
CA ASN A 11 26.72 8.04 -31.93
C ASN A 11 27.71 8.62 -32.95
N TYR A 12 28.81 9.21 -32.48
CA TYR A 12 29.84 9.77 -33.33
C TYR A 12 30.44 8.72 -34.28
N TYR A 13 30.83 7.56 -33.75
CA TYR A 13 31.41 6.48 -34.55
C TYR A 13 30.41 5.84 -35.53
N MET A 14 29.16 5.63 -35.11
CA MET A 14 28.14 5.10 -35.99
C MET A 14 27.82 6.06 -37.14
N ARG A 15 27.70 7.36 -36.87
CA ARG A 15 27.46 8.38 -37.91
C ARG A 15 28.60 8.42 -38.93
N GLN A 16 29.86 8.36 -38.49
CA GLN A 16 30.99 8.34 -39.43
C GLN A 16 30.94 7.14 -40.37
N LYS A 17 30.69 5.94 -39.83
CA LYS A 17 30.63 4.71 -40.64
C LYS A 17 29.42 4.67 -41.56
N LEU A 18 28.27 5.19 -41.13
CA LEU A 18 27.06 5.24 -41.96
C LEU A 18 27.17 6.30 -43.07
N ASN A 19 27.86 7.42 -42.81
CA ASN A 19 28.12 8.43 -43.84
C ASN A 19 28.95 7.90 -45.01
N ALA A 20 29.78 6.87 -44.81
CA ALA A 20 30.53 6.23 -45.88
C ALA A 20 29.63 5.57 -46.94
N TYR A 21 28.35 5.34 -46.63
CA TYR A 21 27.37 4.79 -47.55
C TYR A 21 26.55 5.86 -48.28
N GLN A 22 26.75 7.16 -48.04
CA GLN A 22 25.92 8.23 -48.66
C GLN A 22 25.99 8.28 -50.20
N SER A 23 26.99 7.64 -50.82
CA SER A 23 27.05 7.47 -52.27
C SER A 23 25.99 6.49 -52.82
N GLU A 24 25.48 5.60 -51.97
CA GLU A 24 24.47 4.60 -52.33
C GLU A 24 23.07 5.22 -52.40
N SER A 25 22.27 4.82 -53.40
CA SER A 25 20.93 5.37 -53.64
C SER A 25 19.98 5.23 -52.44
N TRP A 26 20.01 4.10 -51.74
CA TRP A 26 19.19 3.81 -50.56
C TRP A 26 19.62 4.63 -49.31
N ALA A 27 20.86 5.10 -49.27
CA ALA A 27 21.43 5.76 -48.08
C ALA A 27 21.35 7.30 -48.14
N LYS A 28 21.06 7.87 -49.31
CA LYS A 28 20.97 9.33 -49.54
C LYS A 28 19.94 10.04 -48.65
N TRP A 29 18.89 9.31 -48.26
CA TRP A 29 17.74 9.85 -47.52
C TRP A 29 17.76 9.52 -46.03
N LEU A 30 18.87 8.98 -45.52
CA LEU A 30 18.99 8.61 -44.12
C LEU A 30 19.18 9.84 -43.22
N VAL A 31 18.32 9.98 -42.21
CA VAL A 31 18.42 11.04 -41.20
C VAL A 31 18.81 10.45 -39.85
N TYR A 32 19.83 11.01 -39.20
CA TYR A 32 20.35 10.54 -37.92
C TYR A 32 19.93 11.48 -36.78
N GLN A 33 19.43 10.92 -35.68
CA GLN A 33 19.08 11.68 -34.48
C GLN A 33 19.62 10.97 -33.23
N TYR A 34 20.20 11.74 -32.31
CA TYR A 34 20.62 11.25 -31.00
C TYR A 34 19.79 11.91 -29.91
N ASP A 35 19.00 11.12 -29.19
CA ASP A 35 18.29 11.55 -27.99
C ASP A 35 19.24 11.46 -26.80
N ARG A 36 19.70 12.64 -26.35
CA ARG A 36 20.63 12.79 -25.22
C ARG A 36 20.02 12.38 -23.88
N VAL A 37 18.72 12.58 -23.69
CA VAL A 37 18.02 12.32 -22.41
C VAL A 37 17.84 10.82 -22.22
N CYS A 38 17.54 10.12 -23.32
CA CYS A 38 17.37 8.68 -23.30
C CYS A 38 18.60 7.92 -23.78
N CYS A 39 19.75 8.54 -24.07
CA CYS A 39 20.92 7.84 -24.64
C CYS A 39 20.57 6.93 -25.84
N ARG A 40 19.69 7.38 -26.75
CA ARG A 40 19.20 6.58 -27.89
C ARG A 40 19.70 7.13 -29.21
N PHE A 41 20.06 6.23 -30.12
CA PHE A 41 20.36 6.57 -31.51
C PHE A 41 19.19 6.17 -32.39
N ILE A 42 18.72 7.09 -33.21
CA ILE A 42 17.56 6.94 -34.09
C ILE A 42 18.01 7.20 -35.52
N LEU A 43 17.69 6.28 -36.42
CA LEU A 43 17.97 6.34 -37.84
C LEU A 43 16.66 6.32 -38.62
N TRP A 44 16.37 7.36 -39.38
CA TRP A 44 15.20 7.43 -40.24
C TRP A 44 15.57 7.05 -41.67
N GLY A 45 14.70 6.31 -42.37
CA GLY A 45 14.89 5.87 -43.75
C GLY A 45 13.60 5.27 -44.33
N PHE A 46 13.57 5.02 -45.63
CA PHE A 46 12.39 4.49 -46.32
C PHE A 46 12.14 3.00 -46.03
N GLU A 47 10.87 2.57 -46.10
CA GLU A 47 10.47 1.21 -45.73
C GLU A 47 11.05 0.16 -46.67
N VAL A 48 11.11 0.51 -47.96
CA VAL A 48 11.58 -0.35 -49.04
C VAL A 48 13.03 -0.78 -48.86
N ASP A 49 13.85 0.06 -48.21
CA ASP A 49 15.28 -0.19 -48.00
C ASP A 49 15.59 -0.90 -46.68
N LYS A 50 14.55 -1.22 -45.88
CA LYS A 50 14.70 -1.81 -44.54
C LYS A 50 15.51 -3.10 -44.52
N SER A 51 15.32 -3.97 -45.51
CA SER A 51 16.05 -5.24 -45.64
C SER A 51 17.54 -5.03 -45.87
N ILE A 52 17.94 -3.89 -46.43
CA ILE A 52 19.31 -3.48 -46.72
C ILE A 52 19.92 -2.75 -45.51
N ILE A 53 19.18 -1.82 -44.90
CA ILE A 53 19.67 -0.95 -43.83
C ILE A 53 19.93 -1.73 -42.52
N VAL A 54 18.99 -2.62 -42.11
CA VAL A 54 19.04 -3.29 -40.79
C VAL A 54 20.35 -4.09 -40.58
N PRO A 55 20.78 -4.96 -41.51
CA PRO A 55 22.02 -5.72 -41.34
C PRO A 55 23.27 -4.83 -41.30
N ILE A 56 23.30 -3.75 -42.08
CA ILE A 56 24.44 -2.82 -42.15
C ILE A 56 24.60 -2.09 -40.82
N VAL A 57 23.50 -1.59 -40.25
CA VAL A 57 23.51 -0.89 -38.95
C VAL A 57 23.88 -1.84 -37.82
N GLN A 58 23.37 -3.07 -37.81
CA GLN A 58 23.75 -4.10 -36.83
C GLN A 58 25.25 -4.41 -36.85
N ARG A 59 25.84 -4.55 -38.05
CA ARG A 59 27.28 -4.76 -38.20
C ARG A 59 28.10 -3.58 -37.66
N ILE A 60 27.74 -2.36 -38.07
CA ILE A 60 28.43 -1.12 -37.63
C ILE A 60 28.33 -0.92 -36.12
N GLN A 61 27.19 -1.24 -35.53
CA GLN A 61 26.97 -1.21 -34.08
C GLN A 61 27.92 -2.18 -33.37
N ASN A 62 27.97 -3.44 -33.79
CA ASN A 62 28.82 -4.47 -33.17
C ASN A 62 30.31 -4.11 -33.24
N GLU A 63 30.77 -3.56 -34.37
CA GLU A 63 32.16 -3.11 -34.52
C GLU A 63 32.48 -1.92 -33.60
N THR A 64 31.54 -0.96 -33.47
CA THR A 64 31.70 0.21 -32.59
C THR A 64 31.76 -0.22 -31.12
N LEU A 65 30.90 -1.15 -30.70
CA LEU A 65 30.88 -1.69 -29.33
C LEU A 65 32.14 -2.50 -29.02
N LYS A 66 32.63 -3.30 -29.96
CA LYS A 66 33.88 -4.08 -29.78
C LYS A 66 35.08 -3.15 -29.52
N LYS A 67 35.19 -2.06 -30.28
CA LYS A 67 36.24 -1.04 -30.07
C LYS A 67 36.16 -0.37 -28.70
N LEU A 68 34.96 -0.19 -28.15
CA LEU A 68 34.76 0.40 -26.83
C LEU A 68 34.96 -0.62 -25.69
N SER A 69 34.74 -1.91 -25.94
CA SER A 69 34.92 -2.99 -24.94
C SER A 69 36.37 -3.24 -24.51
N GLU A 70 37.35 -2.69 -25.23
CA GLU A 70 38.77 -2.73 -24.86
C GLU A 70 39.09 -1.80 -23.65
N THR A 71 38.11 -1.08 -23.10
CA THR A 71 38.30 -0.09 -22.02
C THR A 71 37.89 -0.53 -20.60
N ASP A 72 37.78 -1.84 -20.30
CA ASP A 72 37.47 -2.37 -18.94
C ASP A 72 36.08 -1.93 -18.36
N GLU A 73 35.18 -1.45 -19.21
CA GLU A 73 33.82 -1.01 -18.86
C GLU A 73 32.74 -1.95 -19.44
N LEU A 74 31.74 -2.30 -18.62
CA LEU A 74 30.58 -3.13 -19.01
C LEU A 74 29.47 -2.25 -19.62
N PHE A 75 29.02 -2.62 -20.82
CA PHE A 75 27.98 -1.91 -21.57
C PHE A 75 26.77 -2.82 -21.81
N GLU A 76 25.57 -2.31 -21.55
CA GLU A 76 24.34 -2.93 -22.04
C GLU A 76 23.81 -2.09 -23.21
N CYS A 77 23.63 -2.74 -24.36
CA CYS A 77 23.02 -2.13 -25.53
C CYS A 77 21.72 -2.86 -25.88
N GLY A 78 20.62 -2.12 -25.96
CA GLY A 78 19.34 -2.69 -26.36
C GLY A 78 19.34 -3.12 -27.85
N PRO A 79 18.50 -4.11 -28.24
CA PRO A 79 18.44 -4.57 -29.63
C PRO A 79 18.02 -3.44 -30.58
N ILE A 80 18.53 -3.45 -31.82
CA ILE A 80 18.01 -2.56 -32.87
C ILE A 80 16.56 -2.95 -33.12
N LYS A 81 15.63 -2.07 -32.73
CA LYS A 81 14.21 -2.25 -32.96
C LYS A 81 13.82 -1.37 -34.14
N ALA A 82 13.45 -1.98 -35.26
CA ALA A 82 12.79 -1.29 -36.35
C ALA A 82 11.35 -0.99 -35.91
N ASN A 83 11.03 0.28 -35.64
CA ASN A 83 9.64 0.70 -35.46
C ASN A 83 9.29 1.67 -36.61
N PHE A 84 8.13 1.49 -37.23
CA PHE A 84 7.79 2.21 -38.46
C PHE A 84 6.94 3.48 -38.23
N GLN A 85 6.95 3.98 -37.00
CA GLN A 85 6.41 5.30 -36.64
C GLN A 85 7.52 6.29 -36.21
N SER A 86 8.75 5.82 -35.96
CA SER A 86 9.83 6.64 -35.39
C SER A 86 11.25 6.29 -35.89
N GLY A 87 11.38 5.57 -37.01
CA GLY A 87 12.68 5.14 -37.57
C GLY A 87 13.28 3.88 -36.94
N LEU A 88 14.41 3.41 -37.46
CA LEU A 88 15.26 2.39 -36.85
C LEU A 88 15.88 2.91 -35.55
N ILE A 89 15.45 2.36 -34.41
CA ILE A 89 15.92 2.81 -33.09
C ILE A 89 16.95 1.81 -32.56
N CYS A 90 18.17 2.30 -32.33
CA CYS A 90 19.17 1.64 -31.47
C CYS A 90 18.91 2.08 -30.03
N THR A 91 18.48 1.12 -29.21
CA THR A 91 17.47 1.41 -28.18
C THR A 91 17.95 1.95 -26.84
N HIS A 92 19.23 1.87 -26.47
CA HIS A 92 19.83 2.50 -25.28
C HIS A 92 21.31 2.08 -25.20
N VAL A 93 22.23 2.98 -24.84
CA VAL A 93 23.60 2.63 -24.41
C VAL A 93 23.77 3.11 -22.98
N ASN A 94 23.64 2.20 -22.02
CA ASN A 94 23.79 2.53 -20.61
C ASN A 94 25.16 2.13 -20.09
N LYS A 95 25.85 3.10 -19.45
CA LYS A 95 27.05 2.82 -18.65
C LYS A 95 26.60 2.15 -17.34
N MET A 96 26.91 0.89 -17.15
CA MET A 96 26.56 0.13 -15.95
C MET A 96 27.60 0.38 -14.84
N THR A 97 27.69 1.60 -14.31
CA THR A 97 28.67 1.92 -13.25
C THR A 97 28.45 1.17 -11.92
N ASN A 98 27.28 0.54 -11.73
CA ASN A 98 26.88 -0.11 -10.46
C ASN A 98 26.45 -1.59 -10.58
N ALA A 99 26.60 -2.25 -11.74
CA ALA A 99 26.01 -3.59 -11.95
C ALA A 99 26.71 -4.73 -11.19
N LEU A 100 28.01 -4.58 -10.87
CA LEU A 100 28.80 -5.57 -10.14
C LEU A 100 29.10 -5.14 -8.70
N LYS A 101 28.15 -4.43 -8.08
CA LYS A 101 28.28 -3.93 -6.72
C LYS A 101 27.51 -4.83 -5.75
N LEU A 102 28.17 -5.24 -4.69
CA LEU A 102 27.59 -5.98 -3.57
C LEU A 102 27.70 -5.17 -2.30
N ASP A 103 26.57 -4.71 -1.80
CA ASP A 103 26.48 -4.08 -0.48
C ASP A 103 26.24 -5.11 0.62
N LEU A 104 27.11 -5.09 1.63
CA LEU A 104 27.11 -5.96 2.80
C LEU A 104 26.95 -5.15 4.10
N GLN A 105 26.40 -5.80 5.12
CA GLN A 105 26.27 -5.28 6.48
C GLN A 105 26.67 -6.35 7.51
N ASN A 106 26.91 -5.94 8.75
CA ASN A 106 27.23 -6.83 9.87
C ASN A 106 28.45 -7.74 9.63
N VAL A 107 29.34 -7.37 8.70
CA VAL A 107 30.54 -8.15 8.37
C VAL A 107 31.47 -8.14 9.59
N PRO A 108 31.84 -9.30 10.15
CA PRO A 108 32.38 -9.37 11.51
C PRO A 108 33.89 -9.08 11.55
N LYS A 109 34.37 -7.90 11.10
CA LYS A 109 35.82 -7.67 10.89
C LYS A 109 36.32 -6.26 11.20
N GLN A 110 37.45 -6.17 11.90
CA GLN A 110 38.07 -4.90 12.31
C GLN A 110 39.27 -4.54 11.42
N THR A 111 39.85 -5.50 10.68
CA THR A 111 41.01 -5.29 9.79
C THR A 111 40.81 -5.82 8.35
N VAL A 112 41.65 -5.37 7.40
CA VAL A 112 41.61 -5.77 5.98
C VAL A 112 42.01 -7.23 5.77
N ASP A 113 43.00 -7.73 6.51
CA ASP A 113 43.44 -9.13 6.42
C ASP A 113 42.40 -10.10 6.96
N GLU A 114 41.73 -9.71 8.04
CA GLU A 114 40.53 -10.39 8.43
C GLU A 114 39.55 -10.36 7.25
N LEU A 115 39.20 -9.20 6.68
CA LEU A 115 38.14 -9.12 5.67
C LEU A 115 38.41 -10.09 4.50
N ARG A 116 39.65 -10.12 4.03
CA ARG A 116 40.13 -11.08 3.02
C ARG A 116 39.84 -12.53 3.41
N ASN A 117 40.17 -12.93 4.64
CA ASN A 117 39.91 -14.28 5.13
C ASN A 117 38.41 -14.62 5.20
N TRP A 118 37.52 -13.64 5.42
CA TRP A 118 36.07 -13.90 5.41
C TRP A 118 35.52 -14.03 4.01
N LEU A 119 35.96 -13.17 3.08
CA LEU A 119 35.56 -13.25 1.67
C LEU A 119 35.94 -14.60 1.09
N LYS A 120 37.16 -15.07 1.38
CA LYS A 120 37.60 -16.40 0.96
C LYS A 120 36.81 -17.53 1.62
N LYS A 121 36.64 -17.49 2.94
CA LYS A 121 35.99 -18.58 3.70
C LYS A 121 34.49 -18.69 3.45
N ILE A 122 33.79 -17.55 3.36
CA ILE A 122 32.32 -17.49 3.31
C ILE A 122 31.83 -17.32 1.87
N LEU A 123 32.49 -16.48 1.06
CA LEU A 123 32.04 -16.15 -0.29
C LEU A 123 32.83 -16.83 -1.40
N ASP A 124 33.97 -17.45 -1.08
CA ASP A 124 34.88 -18.05 -2.08
C ASP A 124 35.32 -17.04 -3.14
N ILE A 125 35.72 -15.85 -2.66
CA ILE A 125 36.19 -14.72 -3.46
C ILE A 125 37.61 -14.36 -3.03
N GLU A 126 38.51 -14.25 -4.00
CA GLU A 126 39.87 -13.77 -3.79
C GLU A 126 39.93 -12.23 -3.86
N TRP A 127 40.90 -11.63 -3.16
CA TRP A 127 40.98 -10.17 -3.03
C TRP A 127 41.27 -9.45 -4.35
N ASP A 128 41.98 -10.12 -5.25
CA ASP A 128 42.32 -9.64 -6.59
C ASP A 128 41.10 -9.60 -7.52
N GLU A 129 40.01 -10.29 -7.20
CA GLU A 129 38.73 -10.21 -7.94
C GLU A 129 37.93 -8.94 -7.64
N ILE A 130 38.33 -8.19 -6.60
CA ILE A 130 37.69 -6.94 -6.18
C ILE A 130 38.37 -5.74 -6.85
N LYS A 131 37.58 -4.92 -7.53
CA LYS A 131 37.99 -3.67 -8.20
C LYS A 131 38.07 -2.52 -7.20
N GLU A 132 37.04 -2.37 -6.37
CA GLU A 132 36.92 -1.28 -5.40
C GLU A 132 36.23 -1.80 -4.13
N HIS A 133 36.66 -1.30 -2.97
CA HIS A 133 35.99 -1.57 -1.71
C HIS A 133 36.00 -0.33 -0.81
N LYS A 134 34.95 -0.11 -0.04
CA LYS A 134 34.93 0.88 1.04
C LYS A 134 34.76 0.18 2.37
N PHE A 135 35.90 -0.08 3.01
CA PHE A 135 35.97 -0.63 4.36
C PHE A 135 36.32 0.49 5.33
N TYR A 136 35.46 0.73 6.34
CA TYR A 136 35.72 1.74 7.35
C TYR A 136 36.67 1.17 8.43
N THR A 137 37.93 1.62 8.44
CA THR A 137 38.85 1.40 9.56
C THR A 137 38.76 2.58 10.53
N PRO A 138 38.40 2.36 11.82
CA PRO A 138 38.42 3.42 12.82
C PRO A 138 39.86 3.92 12.99
N LYS A 139 40.12 5.18 12.65
CA LYS A 139 41.40 5.83 12.93
C LYS A 139 41.23 6.58 14.26
N VAL A 140 41.87 6.09 15.32
CA VAL A 140 42.06 6.77 16.64
C VAL A 140 40.96 6.54 17.71
N GLU A 141 41.41 6.28 18.95
CA GLU A 141 40.61 6.05 20.18
C GLU A 141 39.59 7.16 20.51
N LYS A 142 39.73 8.38 19.95
CA LYS A 142 38.81 9.50 20.20
C LYS A 142 37.44 9.34 19.54
N ASP A 143 37.29 8.44 18.55
CA ASP A 143 36.01 8.18 17.88
C ASP A 143 35.16 7.09 18.55
N GLN A 144 35.68 6.40 19.57
CA GLN A 144 34.92 5.39 20.34
C GLN A 144 33.73 5.98 21.11
N LYS A 145 33.71 7.29 21.38
CA LYS A 145 32.58 7.96 22.06
C LYS A 145 31.43 8.35 21.12
N LYS A 146 31.60 8.25 19.79
CA LYS A 146 30.53 8.47 18.81
C LYS A 146 30.07 7.19 18.11
N SER A 147 30.70 6.04 18.34
CA SER A 147 30.28 4.76 17.78
C SER A 147 29.15 4.11 18.60
N ASN A 148 28.04 4.81 18.79
CA ASN A 148 26.79 4.16 19.13
C ASN A 148 26.12 3.70 17.82
N SER A 149 26.21 2.39 17.58
CA SER A 149 25.24 1.59 16.83
C SER A 149 24.84 2.07 15.43
N GLN A 150 25.73 1.95 14.44
CA GLN A 150 25.32 1.84 13.04
C GLN A 150 26.25 0.87 12.30
N SER A 151 25.62 -0.06 11.59
CA SER A 151 26.16 -1.19 10.85
C SER A 151 27.47 -0.84 10.13
N GLN A 152 28.50 -1.67 10.26
CA GLN A 152 29.69 -1.58 9.40
C GLN A 152 29.25 -1.95 7.98
N TYR A 153 28.90 -0.94 7.20
CA TYR A 153 28.55 -1.07 5.79
C TYR A 153 29.84 -1.29 4.99
N LEU A 154 29.88 -2.39 4.25
CA LEU A 154 30.95 -2.71 3.31
C LEU A 154 30.32 -2.80 1.93
N TYR A 155 30.86 -2.09 0.94
CA TYR A 155 30.53 -2.39 -0.45
C TYR A 155 31.76 -2.93 -1.17
N LEU A 156 31.49 -3.86 -2.08
CA LEU A 156 32.48 -4.50 -2.94
C LEU A 156 32.05 -4.30 -4.39
N VAL A 157 32.94 -3.78 -5.23
CA VAL A 157 32.77 -3.74 -6.68
C VAL A 157 33.67 -4.80 -7.27
N PHE A 158 33.10 -5.76 -8.00
CA PHE A 158 33.85 -6.86 -8.59
C PHE A 158 34.41 -6.49 -9.97
N LYS A 159 35.56 -7.06 -10.32
CA LYS A 159 36.15 -6.89 -11.66
C LYS A 159 35.38 -7.65 -12.74
N LYS A 160 34.74 -8.77 -12.40
CA LYS A 160 34.06 -9.68 -13.33
C LYS A 160 32.68 -10.10 -12.81
N GLU A 161 31.73 -10.32 -13.72
CA GLU A 161 30.37 -10.75 -13.35
C GLU A 161 30.34 -12.12 -12.67
N GLU A 162 31.20 -13.04 -13.09
CA GLU A 162 31.25 -14.39 -12.51
C GLU A 162 31.55 -14.37 -11.00
N ALA A 163 32.56 -13.60 -10.58
CA ALA A 163 32.92 -13.42 -9.18
C ALA A 163 31.78 -12.77 -8.39
N PHE A 164 31.12 -11.77 -8.98
CA PHE A 164 29.93 -11.15 -8.39
C PHE A 164 28.78 -12.15 -8.19
N ARG A 165 28.47 -12.99 -9.19
CA ARG A 165 27.42 -14.02 -9.10
C ARG A 165 27.74 -15.08 -8.05
N ARG A 166 29.00 -15.54 -7.96
CA ARG A 166 29.45 -16.46 -6.90
C ARG A 166 29.26 -15.85 -5.52
N ALA A 167 29.65 -14.58 -5.36
CA ALA A 167 29.46 -13.87 -4.11
C ALA A 167 27.98 -13.77 -3.74
N VAL A 168 27.12 -13.22 -4.62
CA VAL A 168 25.68 -13.05 -4.36
C VAL A 168 25.00 -14.36 -3.96
N ASN A 169 25.34 -15.47 -4.61
CA ASN A 169 24.74 -16.77 -4.32
C ASN A 169 25.21 -17.40 -3.00
N LYS A 170 26.38 -17.00 -2.47
CA LYS A 170 26.97 -17.55 -1.26
C LYS A 170 26.81 -16.67 -0.02
N VAL A 171 26.51 -15.36 -0.18
CA VAL A 171 26.33 -14.46 0.95
C VAL A 171 25.07 -14.85 1.74
N PRO A 172 25.18 -15.15 3.05
CA PRO A 172 24.02 -15.38 3.91
C PRO A 172 23.17 -14.10 4.07
N PRO A 173 21.83 -14.18 4.15
CA PRO A 173 20.94 -13.01 4.23
C PRO A 173 21.25 -12.04 5.37
N TYR A 174 21.77 -12.52 6.51
CA TYR A 174 22.17 -11.66 7.63
C TYR A 174 23.20 -10.59 7.26
N TYR A 175 24.05 -10.90 6.27
CA TYR A 175 25.14 -10.03 5.83
C TYR A 175 24.76 -9.19 4.60
N MET A 176 23.61 -9.42 3.98
CA MET A 176 23.15 -8.63 2.83
C MET A 176 22.62 -7.27 3.28
N ASN A 177 22.99 -6.20 2.57
CA ASN A 177 22.41 -4.88 2.77
C ASN A 177 21.39 -4.54 1.68
N ASP A 178 20.11 -4.55 2.05
CA ASP A 178 18.98 -4.29 1.15
C ASP A 178 18.89 -2.82 0.66
N GLN A 179 19.58 -1.87 1.30
CA GLN A 179 19.44 -0.44 0.96
C GLN A 179 20.24 0.01 -0.28
N GLY A 180 21.21 -0.78 -0.76
CA GLY A 180 22.15 -0.34 -1.80
C GLY A 180 22.16 -1.14 -3.11
N ASN A 181 21.61 -2.37 -3.11
CA ASN A 181 21.58 -3.22 -4.30
C ASN A 181 20.29 -2.94 -5.11
N GLY A 182 20.42 -2.30 -6.27
CA GLY A 182 19.33 -1.82 -7.14
C GLY A 182 18.40 -2.87 -7.75
N PHE A 183 18.37 -4.09 -7.23
CA PHE A 183 17.45 -5.16 -7.60
C PHE A 183 16.73 -5.70 -6.36
N GLY A 184 15.73 -4.94 -5.91
CA GLY A 184 14.52 -5.48 -5.28
C GLY A 184 14.64 -6.24 -3.96
N ILE A 185 14.99 -5.57 -2.86
CA ILE A 185 14.25 -5.62 -1.59
C ILE A 185 14.29 -4.19 -1.03
N ARG A 186 13.19 -3.44 -1.14
CA ARG A 186 13.09 -2.10 -0.53
C ARG A 186 13.11 -2.29 0.99
N GLY A 187 13.82 -1.43 1.72
CA GLY A 187 14.00 -1.55 3.17
C GLY A 187 12.71 -1.95 3.88
N ASP A 188 12.77 -3.07 4.61
CA ASP A 188 11.62 -3.75 5.23
C ASP A 188 10.56 -2.73 5.69
N ASN A 189 9.47 -2.61 4.93
CA ASN A 189 8.27 -2.01 5.50
C ASN A 189 7.89 -2.87 6.72
N GLU A 190 7.45 -2.29 7.84
CA GLU A 190 7.06 -3.07 9.03
C GLU A 190 6.12 -4.25 8.69
N LYS A 191 5.29 -4.08 7.65
CA LYS A 191 4.40 -5.10 7.08
C LYS A 191 5.11 -6.35 6.54
N GLU A 192 6.30 -6.19 5.98
CA GLU A 192 7.09 -7.28 5.39
C GLU A 192 7.69 -8.17 6.48
N SER A 193 7.99 -7.63 7.66
CA SER A 193 8.45 -8.44 8.81
C SER A 193 7.33 -9.17 9.55
N TRP A 194 6.05 -8.86 9.31
CA TRP A 194 4.95 -9.52 10.01
C TRP A 194 4.87 -11.04 9.71
N GLY A 195 4.92 -11.81 10.79
CA GLY A 195 4.97 -13.28 10.74
C GLY A 195 6.38 -13.83 10.48
N ARG A 196 7.40 -12.98 10.33
CA ARG A 196 8.83 -13.33 10.28
C ARG A 196 9.60 -12.83 11.50
N GLU A 197 9.00 -11.94 12.30
CA GLU A 197 9.62 -11.35 13.48
C GLU A 197 9.37 -12.23 14.72
N LEU A 198 10.45 -12.53 15.44
CA LEU A 198 10.44 -13.30 16.68
C LEU A 198 11.20 -12.53 17.78
N ILE A 199 10.75 -12.70 19.01
CA ILE A 199 11.43 -12.23 20.22
C ILE A 199 11.98 -13.45 20.94
N ILE A 200 13.30 -13.49 21.10
CA ILE A 200 14.00 -14.52 21.84
C ILE A 200 14.45 -13.94 23.16
N GLN A 201 14.07 -14.59 24.26
CA GLN A 201 14.48 -14.22 25.60
C GLN A 201 15.40 -15.30 26.16
N THR A 202 16.61 -14.90 26.54
CA THR A 202 17.72 -15.79 26.91
C THR A 202 18.36 -15.35 28.25
N PRO A 203 19.25 -16.16 28.83
CA PRO A 203 20.11 -15.74 29.94
C PRO A 203 20.96 -14.50 29.61
N THR A 204 21.42 -13.78 30.63
CA THR A 204 22.09 -12.47 30.50
C THR A 204 23.45 -12.49 29.80
N ASN A 205 24.08 -13.66 29.63
CA ASN A 205 25.40 -13.83 29.01
C ASN A 205 25.38 -14.14 27.51
N VAL A 206 24.21 -14.34 26.89
CA VAL A 206 24.10 -14.67 25.46
C VAL A 206 24.35 -13.42 24.60
N SER A 207 25.16 -13.53 23.56
CA SER A 207 25.47 -12.47 22.59
C SER A 207 24.62 -12.58 21.31
N VAL A 208 24.68 -11.57 20.44
CA VAL A 208 24.05 -11.64 19.10
C VAL A 208 24.63 -12.78 18.27
N GLU A 209 25.94 -13.04 18.38
CA GLU A 209 26.61 -14.11 17.65
C GLU A 209 26.11 -15.49 18.09
N ASP A 210 25.80 -15.66 19.38
CA ASP A 210 25.24 -16.91 19.90
C ASP A 210 23.83 -17.18 19.35
N ILE A 211 23.04 -16.13 19.11
CA ILE A 211 21.73 -16.26 18.44
C ILE A 211 21.93 -16.71 16.99
N ILE A 212 22.88 -16.10 16.28
CA ILE A 212 23.18 -16.44 14.88
C ILE A 212 23.71 -17.87 14.77
N ASN A 213 24.63 -18.27 15.64
CA ASN A 213 25.19 -19.62 15.66
C ASN A 213 24.13 -20.69 15.95
N ARG A 214 23.10 -20.37 16.75
CA ARG A 214 22.03 -21.32 17.08
C ARG A 214 21.03 -21.54 15.94
N TYR A 215 20.62 -20.46 15.26
CA TYR A 215 19.52 -20.52 14.28
C TYR A 215 19.97 -20.41 12.82
N GLY A 216 21.21 -19.98 12.56
CA GLY A 216 21.79 -19.86 11.22
C GLY A 216 21.79 -18.43 10.68
N ALA A 217 22.92 -18.01 10.09
CA ALA A 217 23.05 -16.74 9.37
C ALA A 217 22.35 -16.73 8.00
N ASP A 218 22.06 -17.92 7.47
CA ASP A 218 21.24 -18.20 6.29
C ASP A 218 19.74 -18.00 6.56
N VAL A 219 19.33 -18.18 7.81
CA VAL A 219 17.94 -18.07 8.28
C VAL A 219 17.60 -16.66 8.77
N ILE A 220 18.51 -16.01 9.48
CA ILE A 220 18.29 -14.69 10.08
C ILE A 220 18.63 -13.60 9.06
N THR A 221 17.73 -12.65 8.83
CA THR A 221 18.03 -11.43 8.05
C THR A 221 18.48 -10.28 8.95
N LYS A 222 17.95 -10.21 10.18
CA LYS A 222 18.27 -9.15 11.14
C LYS A 222 18.20 -9.65 12.58
N CYS A 223 19.16 -9.28 13.42
CA CYS A 223 19.17 -9.57 14.85
C CYS A 223 19.49 -8.29 15.64
N LEU A 224 18.63 -7.94 16.60
CA LEU A 224 18.78 -6.74 17.43
C LEU A 224 18.60 -7.10 18.90
N GLN A 225 19.61 -6.80 19.72
CA GLN A 225 19.50 -6.91 21.17
C GLN A 225 18.72 -5.71 21.72
N LEU A 226 17.53 -5.96 22.27
CA LEU A 226 16.60 -4.92 22.69
C LEU A 226 17.00 -4.22 23.99
N ASN A 227 17.77 -4.90 24.85
CA ASN A 227 18.14 -4.38 26.17
C ASN A 227 19.40 -3.48 26.15
N LYS A 228 20.01 -3.22 24.97
CA LYS A 228 21.19 -2.34 24.87
C LYS A 228 20.88 -0.87 25.15
N GLU A 229 19.63 -0.45 25.02
CA GLU A 229 19.21 0.94 25.30
C GLU A 229 19.05 1.23 26.81
N ASP A 230 18.97 0.18 27.65
CA ASP A 230 18.85 0.32 29.11
C ASP A 230 20.21 0.47 29.83
N GLU A 231 21.35 0.49 29.11
CA GLU A 231 22.64 0.84 29.73
C GLU A 231 22.68 2.29 30.26
N LYS A 232 21.77 3.16 29.79
CA LYS A 232 21.58 4.51 30.35
C LYS A 232 20.76 4.54 31.64
N ALA A 233 20.21 3.41 32.08
CA ALA A 233 19.51 3.25 33.34
C ALA A 233 20.25 2.27 34.29
N ARG A 234 21.59 2.37 34.38
CA ARG A 234 22.22 2.02 35.67
C ARG A 234 21.67 3.02 36.68
N VAL A 235 20.97 2.51 37.71
CA VAL A 235 20.31 3.27 38.77
C VAL A 235 21.34 4.17 39.48
N GLU A 236 21.61 5.34 38.88
CA GLU A 236 22.45 6.38 39.46
C GLU A 236 21.68 6.98 40.62
N SER A 237 22.01 6.53 41.82
CA SER A 237 21.30 6.91 43.02
C SER A 237 21.84 8.23 43.53
N THR A 238 20.98 9.23 43.72
CA THR A 238 21.41 10.59 44.03
C THR A 238 20.95 11.08 45.41
N LEU A 239 21.85 11.77 46.10
CA LEU A 239 21.64 12.45 47.36
C LEU A 239 21.75 13.97 47.18
N LYS A 240 20.84 14.75 47.78
CA LYS A 240 20.94 16.21 47.82
C LYS A 240 21.29 16.69 49.22
N LEU A 241 22.32 17.52 49.33
CA LEU A 241 22.67 18.27 50.52
C LEU A 241 22.15 19.70 50.33
N SER A 242 21.30 20.17 51.24
CA SER A 242 20.74 21.52 51.24
C SER A 242 21.27 22.30 52.43
N ASN A 243 21.30 23.63 52.32
CA ASN A 243 21.88 24.55 53.32
C ASN A 243 23.36 24.28 53.58
N LEU A 244 24.19 24.12 52.55
CA LEU A 244 25.65 24.02 52.73
C LEU A 244 26.27 25.41 52.96
N PRO A 245 27.29 25.53 53.82
CA PRO A 245 28.14 26.73 53.88
C PRO A 245 28.73 27.06 52.50
N LEU A 246 28.88 28.35 52.19
CA LEU A 246 29.47 28.79 50.92
C LEU A 246 30.93 28.34 50.74
N THR A 247 31.60 28.01 51.84
CA THR A 247 32.96 27.44 51.85
C THR A 247 33.01 25.96 51.46
N SER A 248 31.88 25.25 51.45
CA SER A 248 31.84 23.85 51.02
C SER A 248 32.04 23.74 49.51
N ASP A 249 33.00 22.91 49.11
CA ASP A 249 33.32 22.57 47.73
C ASP A 249 33.27 21.05 47.51
N GLU A 250 33.55 20.61 46.28
CA GLU A 250 33.56 19.18 45.95
C GLU A 250 34.60 18.38 46.75
N ASN A 251 35.77 18.95 47.00
CA ASN A 251 36.86 18.27 47.71
C ASN A 251 36.48 18.00 49.16
N PHE A 252 35.95 19.01 49.84
CA PHE A 252 35.45 18.91 51.21
C PHE A 252 34.40 17.79 51.35
N LEU A 253 33.46 17.70 50.40
CA LEU A 253 32.41 16.67 50.43
C LEU A 253 32.95 15.25 50.18
N ARG A 254 33.99 15.10 49.35
CA ARG A 254 34.66 13.81 49.11
C ARG A 254 35.49 13.38 50.31
N GLU A 255 36.20 14.31 50.94
CA GLU A 255 37.01 14.07 52.14
C GLU A 255 36.14 13.62 53.33
N CYS A 256 34.97 14.25 53.52
CA CYS A 256 34.00 13.82 54.53
C CYS A 256 33.56 12.36 54.36
N LEU A 257 33.31 11.93 53.12
CA LEU A 257 32.97 10.53 52.84
C LEU A 257 34.16 9.60 53.06
N GLN A 258 35.36 10.02 52.68
CA GLN A 258 36.57 9.22 52.87
C GLN A 258 36.87 8.99 54.35
N ASN A 259 36.78 10.03 55.18
CA ASN A 259 37.02 9.95 56.63
C ASN A 259 35.96 9.11 57.35
N GLY A 260 34.72 9.08 56.84
CA GLY A 260 33.64 8.24 57.35
C GLY A 260 33.59 6.81 56.81
N GLY A 261 34.59 6.36 56.03
CA GLY A 261 34.60 5.02 55.42
C GLY A 261 33.52 4.81 54.34
N GLY A 262 33.09 5.90 53.71
CA GLY A 262 32.10 5.96 52.63
C GLY A 262 32.70 5.68 51.25
N SER A 263 31.84 5.35 50.29
CA SER A 263 32.25 5.14 48.90
C SER A 263 32.51 6.46 48.18
N ASN A 264 33.49 6.48 47.28
CA ASN A 264 33.81 7.68 46.51
C ASN A 264 32.68 7.96 45.49
N PRO A 265 32.07 9.16 45.49
CA PRO A 265 30.95 9.46 44.61
C PRO A 265 31.38 9.54 43.14
N LYS A 266 30.48 9.10 42.26
CA LYS A 266 30.69 9.14 40.80
C LYS A 266 30.73 10.58 40.30
N ARG A 267 29.83 11.42 40.80
CA ARG A 267 29.76 12.87 40.49
C ARG A 267 29.35 13.65 41.73
N VAL A 268 29.96 14.80 41.93
CA VAL A 268 29.55 15.79 42.93
C VAL A 268 29.32 17.10 42.19
N TYR A 269 28.16 17.70 42.37
CA TYR A 269 27.87 19.01 41.81
C TYR A 269 27.45 19.94 42.93
N VAL A 270 28.16 21.06 43.10
CA VAL A 270 27.84 22.07 44.12
C VAL A 270 27.22 23.28 43.42
N GLY A 271 25.95 23.55 43.71
CA GLY A 271 25.21 24.69 43.18
C GLY A 271 25.16 25.84 44.19
N ARG A 272 25.47 27.05 43.73
CA ARG A 272 25.38 28.29 44.52
C ARG A 272 24.40 29.23 43.81
N PRO A 273 23.22 29.51 44.40
CA PRO A 273 22.30 30.48 43.82
C PRO A 273 22.84 31.90 43.99
N ASP A 274 22.80 32.71 42.94
CA ASP A 274 23.07 34.14 43.00
C ASP A 274 22.05 34.78 43.96
N ASN A 275 22.51 35.32 45.11
CA ASN A 275 21.71 35.86 46.23
C ASN A 275 21.27 34.89 47.35
N SER A 276 21.89 33.71 47.49
CA SER A 276 21.66 32.81 48.64
C SER A 276 22.87 32.73 49.59
N GLU A 277 22.65 32.92 50.88
CA GLU A 277 23.64 32.77 51.98
C GLU A 277 24.01 31.30 52.27
N SER A 278 23.49 30.35 51.48
CA SER A 278 23.80 28.93 51.59
C SER A 278 23.72 28.23 50.22
N GLY A 279 24.63 27.30 49.96
CA GLY A 279 24.66 26.47 48.76
C GLY A 279 23.88 25.16 48.91
N TRP A 280 23.90 24.36 47.84
CA TRP A 280 23.42 22.98 47.84
C TRP A 280 24.39 22.10 47.04
N ALA A 281 24.40 20.80 47.31
CA ALA A 281 25.16 19.85 46.53
C ALA A 281 24.31 18.65 46.13
N LYS A 282 24.61 18.08 44.97
CA LYS A 282 24.02 16.86 44.45
C LYS A 282 25.14 15.85 44.26
N VAL A 283 25.04 14.74 44.99
CA VAL A 283 26.08 13.70 45.07
C VAL A 283 25.51 12.40 44.51
N THR A 284 26.11 11.89 43.43
CA THR A 284 25.61 10.74 42.67
C THR A 284 26.50 9.51 42.87
N PHE A 285 25.87 8.38 43.14
CA PHE A 285 26.53 7.09 43.41
C PHE A 285 26.11 6.01 42.40
N ASN A 286 26.86 4.91 42.36
CA ASN A 286 26.61 3.82 41.41
C ASN A 286 25.41 2.94 41.80
N ASN A 287 24.99 2.96 43.07
CA ASN A 287 23.84 2.21 43.59
C ASN A 287 23.28 2.86 44.87
N GLU A 288 22.12 2.37 45.32
CA GLU A 288 21.40 2.90 46.49
C GLU A 288 22.09 2.64 47.83
N GLU A 289 22.81 1.53 47.96
CA GLU A 289 23.53 1.17 49.18
C GLU A 289 24.66 2.18 49.46
N GLN A 290 25.42 2.54 48.43
CA GLN A 290 26.44 3.59 48.50
C GLN A 290 25.83 4.95 48.86
N ARG A 291 24.69 5.31 48.25
CA ARG A 291 23.95 6.56 48.57
C ARG A 291 23.49 6.58 50.02
N ASN A 292 22.87 5.50 50.49
CA ASN A 292 22.33 5.42 51.86
C ASN A 292 23.45 5.45 52.90
N LYS A 293 24.58 4.75 52.65
CA LYS A 293 25.77 4.82 53.52
C LYS A 293 26.34 6.24 53.55
N ALA A 294 26.43 6.90 52.40
CA ALA A 294 26.88 8.29 52.31
C ALA A 294 25.94 9.27 53.02
N ALA A 295 24.62 9.07 52.96
CA ALA A 295 23.65 9.88 53.68
C ALA A 295 23.86 9.82 55.20
N VAL A 296 24.07 8.62 55.76
CA VAL A 296 24.37 8.45 57.20
C VAL A 296 25.67 9.14 57.58
N ILE A 297 26.71 9.02 56.76
CA ILE A 297 28.01 9.69 57.01
C ILE A 297 27.85 11.21 57.00
N TYR A 298 27.13 11.77 56.03
CA TYR A 298 26.87 13.21 55.99
C TYR A 298 25.93 13.68 57.11
N ASP A 299 24.96 12.87 57.53
CA ASP A 299 24.10 13.19 58.66
C ASP A 299 24.92 13.33 59.95
N VAL A 300 25.87 12.42 60.19
CA VAL A 300 26.75 12.47 61.37
C VAL A 300 27.79 13.57 61.24
N ALA A 301 28.49 13.67 60.10
CA ALA A 301 29.63 14.56 59.95
C ALA A 301 29.26 16.03 59.72
N LEU A 302 28.13 16.29 59.04
CA LEU A 302 27.77 17.63 58.57
C LEU A 302 26.45 18.13 59.17
N CYS A 303 25.44 17.28 59.35
CA CYS A 303 24.09 17.73 59.73
C CYS A 303 23.91 17.95 61.23
N GLN A 304 24.83 17.47 62.07
CA GLN A 304 24.78 17.67 63.54
C GLN A 304 25.22 19.09 63.97
N ASN A 305 25.97 19.81 63.13
CA ASN A 305 26.51 21.12 63.46
C ASN A 305 25.74 22.22 62.72
N SER A 306 25.24 23.21 63.46
CA SER A 306 24.66 24.41 62.86
C SER A 306 25.73 25.44 62.54
N PHE A 307 25.50 26.25 61.51
CA PHE A 307 26.37 27.36 61.13
C PHE A 307 25.57 28.67 61.01
N PRO A 308 26.18 29.83 61.29
CA PRO A 308 25.51 31.12 61.22
C PRO A 308 25.36 31.60 59.76
N ILE A 309 24.20 32.17 59.44
CA ILE A 309 23.90 32.86 58.18
C ILE A 309 23.35 34.27 58.44
N THR A 310 23.62 35.21 57.53
CA THR A 310 23.17 36.61 57.65
C THR A 310 22.11 36.90 56.62
N ILE A 311 20.83 36.96 57.00
CA ILE A 311 19.74 37.21 56.05
C ILE A 311 19.62 38.73 55.81
N PRO A 312 19.73 39.22 54.55
CA PRO A 312 19.54 40.63 54.24
C PRO A 312 18.17 41.13 54.75
N GLY A 313 18.16 42.21 55.54
CA GLY A 313 16.94 42.84 56.03
C GLY A 313 16.41 42.37 57.40
N LYS A 314 17.10 41.47 58.13
CA LYS A 314 16.76 41.10 59.52
C LYS A 314 17.96 41.30 60.46
N LYS A 315 17.73 41.80 61.68
CA LYS A 315 18.81 42.00 62.68
C LYS A 315 19.24 40.67 63.31
N GLY A 316 20.48 40.27 63.08
CA GLY A 316 21.19 39.19 63.79
C GLY A 316 21.42 37.91 62.97
N PRO A 317 22.54 37.19 63.21
CA PRO A 317 22.86 35.93 62.54
C PRO A 317 21.87 34.83 62.97
N ARG A 318 21.38 34.06 62.00
CA ARG A 318 20.52 32.87 62.25
C ARG A 318 21.33 31.60 62.09
N GLN A 319 21.07 30.61 62.93
CA GLN A 319 21.66 29.27 62.81
C GLN A 319 20.90 28.46 61.75
N LYS A 320 21.61 27.82 60.82
CA LYS A 320 21.06 26.82 59.88
C LYS A 320 21.77 25.48 60.07
N PHE A 321 21.02 24.40 59.87
CA PHE A 321 21.55 23.04 59.81
C PHE A 321 21.62 22.58 58.36
N ILE A 322 22.68 21.84 58.03
CA ILE A 322 22.78 21.13 56.76
C ILE A 322 21.70 20.04 56.75
N GLN A 323 21.03 19.86 55.63
CA GLN A 323 19.95 18.89 55.48
C GLN A 323 20.21 17.96 54.32
N THR A 324 20.14 16.67 54.60
CA THR A 324 20.27 15.61 53.60
C THR A 324 18.89 15.20 53.13
N THR A 325 18.63 15.30 51.83
CA THR A 325 17.38 14.87 51.20
C THR A 325 17.69 13.81 50.15
N VAL A 326 17.14 12.61 50.35
CA VAL A 326 17.17 11.55 49.34
C VAL A 326 16.01 11.81 48.39
N SER A 327 16.29 12.08 47.12
CA SER A 327 15.24 12.04 46.10
C SER A 327 14.84 10.58 45.91
N LYS A 328 13.61 10.21 46.28
CA LYS A 328 13.00 8.96 45.83
C LYS A 328 12.78 9.12 44.33
N ASP A 329 13.46 8.32 43.52
CA ASP A 329 12.99 8.10 42.16
C ASP A 329 11.67 7.35 42.29
N ASP A 330 10.58 7.94 41.81
CA ASP A 330 9.30 7.24 41.67
C ASP A 330 9.51 6.01 40.78
N ASP A 331 8.94 4.87 41.23
CA ASP A 331 8.95 3.54 40.62
C ASP A 331 10.22 2.67 40.77
N ALA A 332 10.38 2.05 41.94
CA ALA A 332 11.12 0.79 42.08
C ALA A 332 10.40 -0.19 43.02
N ASN A 333 9.61 -1.08 42.40
CA ASN A 333 9.02 -2.26 43.02
C ASN A 333 10.15 -3.23 43.47
N PRO A 334 10.19 -3.72 44.74
CA PRO A 334 11.34 -4.44 45.30
C PRO A 334 11.37 -5.93 44.94
N THR A 335 11.18 -6.27 43.67
CA THR A 335 11.45 -7.61 43.11
C THR A 335 11.85 -7.50 41.64
N ARG A 336 13.04 -6.96 41.34
CA ARG A 336 13.62 -7.08 40.00
C ARG A 336 14.56 -8.29 39.96
N ASN A 337 13.99 -9.42 39.53
CA ASN A 337 14.76 -10.43 38.79
C ASN A 337 15.58 -9.71 37.71
N LEU A 338 16.86 -10.05 37.57
CA LEU A 338 17.71 -9.54 36.47
C LEU A 338 16.93 -9.61 35.15
N PRO A 339 16.81 -8.51 34.38
CA PRO A 339 16.04 -8.53 33.14
C PRO A 339 16.69 -9.53 32.18
N LYS A 340 15.98 -10.62 31.89
CA LYS A 340 16.45 -11.63 30.92
C LYS A 340 16.83 -10.92 29.62
N ASN A 341 17.88 -11.38 28.96
CA ASN A 341 18.36 -10.79 27.73
C ASN A 341 17.31 -10.99 26.63
N ARG A 342 16.99 -9.95 25.86
CA ARG A 342 15.96 -10.01 24.81
C ARG A 342 16.54 -9.62 23.46
N PHE A 343 16.30 -10.48 22.48
CA PHE A 343 16.69 -10.30 21.10
C PHE A 343 15.43 -10.27 20.23
N ARG A 344 15.39 -9.32 19.31
CA ARG A 344 14.43 -9.31 18.21
C ARG A 344 15.14 -9.80 16.96
N ILE A 345 14.64 -10.89 16.39
CA ILE A 345 15.13 -11.42 15.12
C ILE A 345 14.06 -11.29 14.04
N ILE A 346 14.51 -11.08 12.81
CA ILE A 346 13.71 -11.23 11.59
C ILE A 346 14.34 -12.35 10.80
N VAL A 347 13.53 -13.31 10.36
CA VAL A 347 13.98 -14.46 9.56
C VAL A 347 13.55 -14.34 8.11
N THR A 348 14.13 -15.17 7.24
CA THR A 348 13.92 -15.15 5.79
C THR A 348 12.46 -15.37 5.39
N SER A 349 11.74 -16.29 6.05
CA SER A 349 10.37 -16.66 5.69
C SER A 349 9.45 -16.90 6.90
N ARG A 350 8.13 -16.92 6.64
CA ARG A 350 7.11 -17.18 7.69
C ARG A 350 7.12 -18.64 8.13
N GLU A 351 7.42 -19.56 7.22
CA GLU A 351 7.57 -20.99 7.50
C GLU A 351 8.72 -21.22 8.48
N VAL A 352 9.86 -20.56 8.25
CA VAL A 352 11.01 -20.64 9.13
C VAL A 352 10.70 -20.05 10.52
N ALA A 353 9.99 -18.92 10.58
CA ALA A 353 9.56 -18.33 11.84
C ALA A 353 8.65 -19.27 12.63
N LEU A 354 7.70 -19.93 11.95
CA LEU A 354 6.81 -20.91 12.55
C LEU A 354 7.58 -22.14 13.06
N HIS A 355 8.57 -22.62 12.30
CA HIS A 355 9.40 -23.75 12.72
C HIS A 355 10.24 -23.43 13.96
N ILE A 356 10.87 -22.25 14.02
CA ILE A 356 11.62 -21.80 15.21
C ILE A 356 10.68 -21.65 16.42
N PHE A 357 9.47 -21.13 16.20
CA PHE A 357 8.46 -20.99 17.25
C PHE A 357 7.92 -22.35 17.74
N SER A 358 7.66 -23.30 16.84
CA SER A 358 7.08 -24.61 17.18
C SER A 358 8.09 -25.56 17.84
N SER A 359 9.35 -25.51 17.42
CA SER A 359 10.44 -26.35 17.96
C SER A 359 10.71 -26.14 19.47
N GLN A 360 10.23 -25.03 20.04
CA GLN A 360 10.37 -24.68 21.46
C GLN A 360 9.07 -24.88 22.26
N THR A 361 7.93 -25.09 21.60
CA THR A 361 6.61 -25.23 22.25
C THR A 361 6.17 -26.70 22.41
N THR A 362 6.84 -27.64 21.76
CA THR A 362 6.55 -29.09 21.81
C THR A 362 7.02 -29.80 23.09
N THR A 363 7.59 -29.11 24.08
CA THR A 363 8.10 -29.72 25.32
C THR A 363 7.03 -29.99 26.39
N THR A 364 5.75 -29.70 26.17
CA THR A 364 4.75 -29.79 27.27
C THR A 364 3.55 -30.73 27.07
N GLU A 365 3.33 -31.37 25.91
CA GLU A 365 2.10 -32.16 25.72
C GLU A 365 2.24 -33.58 25.11
N ASN A 366 3.43 -34.05 24.71
CA ASN A 366 3.57 -35.41 24.15
C ASN A 366 4.66 -36.26 24.84
N LEU A 367 4.46 -36.57 26.13
CA LEU A 367 5.22 -37.59 26.85
C LEU A 367 4.31 -38.74 27.30
N THR A 368 3.73 -39.44 26.33
CA THR A 368 3.37 -40.85 26.52
C THR A 368 3.73 -41.62 25.25
N MET A 369 4.72 -42.50 25.40
CA MET A 369 5.20 -43.52 24.45
C MET A 369 6.25 -43.11 23.41
N ALA A 370 7.52 -43.05 23.84
CA ALA A 370 8.63 -43.73 23.17
C ALA A 370 9.85 -43.81 24.12
N THR A 371 10.41 -45.01 24.20
CA THR A 371 11.36 -45.53 25.19
C THR A 371 12.83 -45.19 24.91
N THR A 372 13.57 -44.96 26.01
CA THR A 372 15.04 -45.17 26.21
C THR A 372 16.03 -44.59 25.20
N ILE A 373 16.46 -43.34 25.44
CA ILE A 373 17.88 -42.95 25.38
C ILE A 373 18.16 -42.07 26.60
N SER A 374 19.19 -42.43 27.36
CA SER A 374 19.69 -41.73 28.54
C SER A 374 20.28 -40.36 28.19
N ASN A 375 19.56 -39.30 28.55
CA ASN A 375 20.07 -38.05 29.14
C ASN A 375 18.85 -37.13 29.41
N PRO A 376 18.61 -36.66 30.65
CA PRO A 376 17.56 -35.69 30.90
C PRO A 376 17.97 -34.35 30.28
N ILE A 377 17.39 -34.02 29.13
CA ILE A 377 17.56 -32.70 28.50
C ILE A 377 16.77 -31.69 29.32
N ASN A 378 17.48 -30.78 29.99
CA ASN A 378 16.91 -29.60 30.63
C ASN A 378 15.97 -28.87 29.65
N PRO A 379 14.75 -28.46 30.06
CA PRO A 379 13.90 -27.61 29.24
C PRO A 379 14.67 -26.32 28.91
N SER A 380 14.69 -25.95 27.63
CA SER A 380 15.50 -24.85 27.10
C SER A 380 15.32 -23.55 27.92
N GLU A 381 16.41 -23.01 28.46
CA GLU A 381 16.41 -21.70 29.16
C GLU A 381 15.99 -20.52 28.26
N TRP A 382 15.82 -20.76 26.96
CA TRP A 382 15.52 -19.76 25.94
C TRP A 382 14.04 -19.85 25.60
N THR A 383 13.33 -18.74 25.73
CA THR A 383 11.93 -18.65 25.33
C THR A 383 11.81 -17.89 24.01
N VAL A 384 11.00 -18.41 23.10
CA VAL A 384 10.73 -17.80 21.80
C VAL A 384 9.28 -17.38 21.76
N ASP A 385 9.04 -16.12 21.43
CA ASP A 385 7.71 -15.58 21.19
C ASP A 385 7.67 -14.96 19.79
N SER A 386 6.50 -14.89 19.17
CA SER A 386 6.35 -14.13 17.93
C SER A 386 6.11 -12.67 18.24
N SER A 387 6.51 -11.79 17.32
CA SER A 387 6.19 -10.39 17.37
C SER A 387 5.73 -9.85 16.03
N ALA A 388 4.85 -8.85 16.05
CA ALA A 388 4.51 -8.06 14.88
C ALA A 388 4.36 -6.59 15.29
N THR A 389 5.18 -5.73 14.71
CA THR A 389 5.24 -4.31 15.05
C THR A 389 4.43 -3.47 14.05
N VAL A 390 3.55 -2.60 14.55
CA VAL A 390 2.75 -1.67 13.75
C VAL A 390 2.92 -0.26 14.27
N THR A 391 3.34 0.67 13.40
CA THR A 391 3.38 2.09 13.73
C THR A 391 2.12 2.82 13.23
N VAL A 392 1.38 3.41 14.17
CA VAL A 392 0.23 4.29 13.92
C VAL A 392 0.67 5.73 14.16
N LEU A 393 0.79 6.54 13.11
CA LEU A 393 1.40 7.88 13.21
C LEU A 393 0.55 8.94 13.91
N ARG A 394 -0.78 8.78 13.93
CA ARG A 394 -1.75 9.71 14.54
C ARG A 394 -2.82 8.94 15.28
N ALA A 395 -2.45 8.38 16.43
CA ALA A 395 -3.38 7.57 17.24
C ALA A 395 -4.49 8.44 17.89
N ASP A 396 -4.23 9.73 18.06
CA ASP A 396 -5.16 10.74 18.57
C ASP A 396 -6.42 10.92 17.70
N LEU A 397 -6.34 10.61 16.40
CA LEU A 397 -7.49 10.67 15.50
C LEU A 397 -8.49 9.52 15.70
N TYR A 398 -8.21 8.61 16.63
CA TYR A 398 -9.05 7.47 16.96
C TYR A 398 -9.42 7.55 18.45
N PRO A 399 -10.57 8.18 18.80
CA PRO A 399 -10.98 8.37 20.20
C PRO A 399 -11.06 7.05 20.98
N ASP A 400 -11.48 5.98 20.28
CA ASP A 400 -11.58 4.62 20.81
C ASP A 400 -10.33 3.77 20.54
N PHE A 401 -9.15 4.38 20.31
CA PHE A 401 -7.94 3.64 19.92
C PHE A 401 -7.63 2.46 20.86
N GLN A 402 -7.74 2.68 22.17
CA GLN A 402 -7.48 1.61 23.14
C GLN A 402 -8.51 0.48 23.01
N ARG A 403 -9.79 0.80 22.83
CA ARG A 403 -10.85 -0.19 22.63
C ARG A 403 -10.67 -0.99 21.33
N ILE A 404 -10.21 -0.34 20.26
CA ILE A 404 -9.85 -1.00 19.00
C ILE A 404 -8.73 -2.02 19.24
N VAL A 405 -7.67 -1.58 19.93
CA VAL A 405 -6.53 -2.43 20.28
C VAL A 405 -6.97 -3.61 21.14
N ASP A 406 -7.75 -3.38 22.19
CA ASP A 406 -8.23 -4.42 23.11
C ASP A 406 -9.13 -5.42 22.37
N SER A 407 -10.01 -4.95 21.48
CA SER A 407 -10.87 -5.81 20.65
C SER A 407 -10.05 -6.70 19.71
N ILE A 408 -8.95 -6.19 19.14
CA ILE A 408 -8.05 -6.96 18.28
C ILE A 408 -7.29 -8.00 19.12
N CYS A 409 -6.77 -7.62 20.29
CA CYS A 409 -6.08 -8.52 21.20
C CYS A 409 -6.98 -9.69 21.63
N ASN A 410 -8.21 -9.39 22.05
CA ASN A 410 -9.20 -10.39 22.44
C ASN A 410 -9.60 -11.31 21.28
N LYS A 411 -9.73 -10.76 20.05
CA LYS A 411 -10.11 -11.54 18.86
C LYS A 411 -9.05 -12.58 18.47
N PHE A 412 -7.77 -12.23 18.58
CA PHE A 412 -6.67 -13.10 18.14
C PHE A 412 -5.98 -13.85 19.30
N GLY A 413 -6.34 -13.55 20.55
CA GLY A 413 -5.71 -14.13 21.74
C GLY A 413 -4.23 -13.76 21.84
N VAL A 414 -3.90 -12.50 21.55
CA VAL A 414 -2.54 -11.94 21.61
C VAL A 414 -2.47 -10.84 22.66
N LYS A 415 -1.26 -10.49 23.09
CA LYS A 415 -1.01 -9.32 23.92
C LYS A 415 -0.34 -8.22 23.10
N ILE A 416 -0.36 -7.00 23.63
CA ILE A 416 0.20 -5.84 22.94
C ILE A 416 1.00 -4.97 23.91
N THR A 417 2.05 -4.35 23.39
CA THR A 417 2.78 -3.28 24.06
C THR A 417 2.83 -2.07 23.15
N CYS A 418 2.32 -0.93 23.62
CA CYS A 418 2.32 0.32 22.87
C CYS A 418 3.35 1.29 23.43
N LYS A 419 4.27 1.76 22.59
CA LYS A 419 5.20 2.85 22.91
C LYS A 419 4.76 4.13 22.18
N SER A 420 4.63 5.23 22.92
CA SER A 420 4.37 6.54 22.31
C SER A 420 5.57 6.98 21.47
N ILE A 421 5.31 7.53 20.30
CA ILE A 421 6.29 8.15 19.40
C ILE A 421 5.88 9.61 19.14
N PRO A 422 6.76 10.47 18.60
CA PRO A 422 6.43 11.87 18.33
C PRO A 422 5.16 12.05 17.48
N ASN A 423 4.56 13.24 17.56
CA ASN A 423 3.32 13.62 16.84
C ASN A 423 2.10 12.75 17.17
N PHE A 424 1.92 12.38 18.44
CA PHE A 424 0.79 11.54 18.91
C PHE A 424 0.72 10.16 18.27
N GLY A 425 1.82 9.69 17.67
CA GLY A 425 1.90 8.35 17.15
C GLY A 425 2.07 7.30 18.26
N LYS A 426 1.69 6.07 17.94
CA LYS A 426 1.96 4.89 18.77
C LYS A 426 2.57 3.77 17.95
N ARG A 427 3.67 3.21 18.46
CA ARG A 427 4.24 1.96 17.96
C ARG A 427 3.71 0.80 18.81
N CYS A 428 2.93 -0.07 18.19
CA CYS A 428 2.22 -1.17 18.82
C CYS A 428 2.90 -2.48 18.46
N ILE A 429 3.26 -3.29 19.45
CA ILE A 429 3.97 -4.56 19.28
C ILE A 429 3.06 -5.67 19.77
N PHE A 430 2.53 -6.47 18.87
CA PHE A 430 1.73 -7.66 19.20
C PHE A 430 2.65 -8.83 19.50
N ASN A 431 2.39 -9.54 20.59
CA ASN A 431 3.17 -10.68 21.06
C ASN A 431 2.26 -11.74 21.73
N HIS A 432 2.85 -12.78 22.31
CA HIS A 432 2.14 -13.87 22.99
C HIS A 432 1.09 -14.55 22.09
N GLY A 433 1.53 -15.00 20.91
CA GLY A 433 0.72 -15.73 19.95
C GLY A 433 1.60 -16.35 18.85
N THR A 434 1.02 -17.23 18.03
CA THR A 434 1.75 -17.78 16.87
C THR A 434 2.12 -16.66 15.88
N PRO A 435 3.16 -16.85 15.04
CA PRO A 435 3.50 -15.89 13.97
C PRO A 435 2.32 -15.50 13.07
N GLN A 436 1.39 -16.42 12.87
CA GLN A 436 0.14 -16.14 12.15
C GLN A 436 -0.78 -15.20 12.94
N LYS A 437 -1.01 -15.45 14.23
CA LYS A 437 -1.92 -14.66 15.07
C LYS A 437 -1.41 -13.23 15.27
N THR A 438 -0.12 -13.07 15.59
CA THR A 438 0.51 -11.74 15.78
C THR A 438 0.49 -10.94 14.46
N SER A 439 0.79 -11.59 13.33
CA SER A 439 0.70 -10.99 11.99
C SER A 439 -0.71 -10.55 11.61
N LEU A 440 -1.73 -11.38 11.87
CA LEU A 440 -3.13 -11.04 11.60
C LEU A 440 -3.62 -9.89 12.48
N ALA A 441 -3.24 -9.86 13.75
CA ALA A 441 -3.56 -8.76 14.67
C ALA A 441 -2.92 -7.44 14.21
N ALA A 442 -1.64 -7.48 13.83
CA ALA A 442 -0.93 -6.35 13.26
C ALA A 442 -1.58 -5.83 11.97
N SER A 443 -1.92 -6.73 11.05
CA SER A 443 -2.62 -6.40 9.81
C SER A 443 -3.96 -5.74 10.05
N MET A 444 -4.75 -6.25 11.02
CA MET A 444 -6.05 -5.68 11.36
C MET A 444 -5.92 -4.26 11.92
N LEU A 445 -4.95 -4.02 12.80
CA LEU A 445 -4.71 -2.68 13.35
C LEU A 445 -4.25 -1.72 12.24
N ALA A 446 -3.31 -2.15 11.40
CA ALA A 446 -2.81 -1.36 10.30
C ALA A 446 -3.90 -1.00 9.28
N GLN A 447 -4.79 -1.95 8.95
CA GLN A 447 -5.94 -1.69 8.09
C GLN A 447 -6.91 -0.71 8.74
N THR A 448 -7.28 -0.94 10.01
CA THR A 448 -8.22 -0.07 10.74
C THR A 448 -7.73 1.37 10.84
N CYS A 449 -6.41 1.56 10.94
CA CYS A 449 -5.78 2.87 11.04
C CYS A 449 -5.15 3.36 9.72
N ALA A 450 -5.45 2.71 8.59
CA ALA A 450 -4.84 3.03 7.31
C ALA A 450 -5.29 4.43 6.82
N PRO A 451 -4.34 5.28 6.37
CA PRO A 451 -4.69 6.50 5.69
C PRO A 451 -5.24 6.20 4.29
N MET A 452 -6.25 6.95 3.87
CA MET A 452 -6.67 6.99 2.47
C MET A 452 -5.73 7.92 1.70
N ASN A 453 -5.20 7.43 0.59
CA ASN A 453 -4.33 8.20 -0.29
C ASN A 453 -5.04 8.42 -1.62
N ILE A 454 -5.23 9.68 -1.99
CA ILE A 454 -5.83 10.09 -3.25
C ILE A 454 -4.71 10.68 -4.12
N LYS A 455 -4.48 10.07 -5.27
CA LYS A 455 -3.55 10.57 -6.27
C LYS A 455 -4.33 11.29 -7.37
N LEU A 456 -4.05 12.57 -7.56
CA LEU A 456 -4.67 13.38 -8.61
C LEU A 456 -3.88 13.19 -9.90
N THR A 457 -4.46 12.46 -10.86
CA THR A 457 -3.81 12.13 -12.14
C THR A 457 -4.32 12.96 -13.30
N THR A 458 -5.57 13.42 -13.23
CA THR A 458 -6.23 14.21 -14.30
C THR A 458 -6.33 15.68 -13.92
N ASP A 459 -6.40 16.57 -14.91
CA ASP A 459 -6.59 18.00 -14.65
C ASP A 459 -7.97 18.29 -14.06
N ARG A 460 -9.01 17.54 -14.46
CA ARG A 460 -10.34 17.54 -13.83
C ARG A 460 -10.28 17.29 -12.31
N GLN A 461 -9.53 16.28 -11.87
CA GLN A 461 -9.36 15.99 -10.44
C GLN A 461 -8.62 17.12 -9.71
N LYS A 462 -7.56 17.68 -10.32
CA LYS A 462 -6.83 18.82 -9.73
C LYS A 462 -7.73 20.03 -9.56
N GLN A 463 -8.52 20.37 -10.58
CA GLN A 463 -9.44 21.51 -10.53
C GLN A 463 -10.54 21.32 -9.48
N LEU A 464 -11.14 20.13 -9.40
CA LEU A 464 -12.12 19.81 -8.35
C LEU A 464 -11.55 20.01 -6.94
N PHE A 465 -10.37 19.45 -6.66
CA PHE A 465 -9.77 19.55 -5.33
C PHE A 465 -9.28 20.97 -5.02
N ASN A 466 -8.80 21.72 -6.02
CA ASN A 466 -8.51 23.15 -5.86
C ASN A 466 -9.78 23.93 -5.51
N GLU A 467 -10.91 23.71 -6.20
CA GLU A 467 -12.18 24.39 -5.89
C GLU A 467 -12.66 24.04 -4.48
N LEU A 468 -12.64 22.76 -4.10
CA LEU A 468 -13.02 22.31 -2.76
C LEU A 468 -12.21 22.99 -1.64
N GLU A 469 -10.94 23.30 -1.90
CA GLU A 469 -10.06 24.03 -0.99
C GLU A 469 -10.32 25.52 -0.98
N GLU A 470 -10.47 26.15 -2.14
CA GLU A 470 -10.74 27.58 -2.28
C GLU A 470 -12.07 27.95 -1.61
N VAL A 471 -13.08 27.09 -1.74
CA VAL A 471 -14.38 27.25 -1.07
C VAL A 471 -14.31 26.86 0.41
N GLY A 472 -13.27 26.11 0.81
CA GLY A 472 -13.04 25.69 2.21
C GLY A 472 -13.95 24.55 2.69
N VAL A 473 -14.73 23.94 1.80
CA VAL A 473 -15.68 22.87 2.16
C VAL A 473 -14.96 21.60 2.58
N ILE A 474 -13.83 21.26 1.96
CA ILE A 474 -13.10 20.03 2.31
C ILE A 474 -12.45 20.11 3.70
N GLN A 475 -11.94 21.28 4.11
CA GLN A 475 -11.45 21.50 5.48
C GLN A 475 -12.59 21.48 6.50
N LYS A 476 -13.76 22.02 6.14
CA LYS A 476 -14.96 21.96 6.98
C LYS A 476 -15.41 20.53 7.21
N TRP A 477 -15.61 19.75 6.14
CA TRP A 477 -16.01 18.34 6.23
C TRP A 477 -14.99 17.49 6.98
N ALA A 478 -13.68 17.69 6.73
CA ALA A 478 -12.64 17.01 7.47
C ALA A 478 -12.74 17.31 8.98
N SER A 479 -12.97 18.57 9.36
CA SER A 479 -13.13 18.96 10.76
C SER A 479 -14.37 18.34 11.41
N GLU A 480 -15.51 18.35 10.71
CA GLU A 480 -16.78 17.74 11.15
C GLU A 480 -16.65 16.22 11.35
N LEU A 481 -15.86 15.57 10.49
CA LEU A 481 -15.63 14.12 10.51
C LEU A 481 -14.43 13.70 11.38
N ALA A 482 -13.78 14.65 12.08
CA ALA A 482 -12.57 14.43 12.86
C ALA A 482 -11.42 13.77 12.06
N LEU A 483 -11.25 14.20 10.80
CA LEU A 483 -10.22 13.76 9.88
C LEU A 483 -9.10 14.82 9.76
N VAL A 484 -7.90 14.37 9.40
CA VAL A 484 -6.77 15.24 9.06
C VAL A 484 -6.37 15.00 7.61
N ILE A 485 -6.21 16.08 6.84
CA ILE A 485 -5.79 16.04 5.45
C ILE A 485 -4.38 16.60 5.35
N ASN A 486 -3.45 15.78 4.87
CA ASN A 486 -2.09 16.18 4.53
C ASN A 486 -1.91 16.16 3.01
N LYS A 487 -1.15 17.12 2.47
CA LYS A 487 -0.87 17.19 1.03
C LYS A 487 0.63 17.25 0.80
N ASN A 488 1.06 16.72 -0.33
CA ASN A 488 2.42 16.95 -0.79
C ASN A 488 2.58 18.39 -1.33
N LYS A 489 3.84 18.83 -1.51
CA LYS A 489 4.18 20.18 -1.99
C LYS A 489 3.52 20.59 -3.32
N TYR A 490 3.07 19.61 -4.12
CA TYR A 490 2.51 19.81 -5.45
C TYR A 490 0.99 19.56 -5.52
N ASN A 491 0.33 19.31 -4.38
CA ASN A 491 -1.09 18.91 -4.27
C ASN A 491 -1.49 17.71 -5.16
N THR A 492 -0.54 16.87 -5.58
CA THR A 492 -0.82 15.69 -6.42
C THR A 492 -1.15 14.44 -5.62
N ASN A 493 -0.76 14.40 -4.36
CA ASN A 493 -1.12 13.34 -3.42
C ASN A 493 -1.74 13.95 -2.18
N ILE A 494 -2.96 13.53 -1.88
CA ILE A 494 -3.72 13.91 -0.70
C ILE A 494 -3.84 12.69 0.20
N GLU A 495 -3.31 12.79 1.40
CA GLU A 495 -3.38 11.77 2.43
C GLU A 495 -4.43 12.18 3.47
N ILE A 496 -5.40 11.32 3.72
CA ILE A 496 -6.50 11.54 4.66
C ILE A 496 -6.37 10.53 5.80
N ARG A 497 -6.30 11.03 7.03
CA ARG A 497 -6.10 10.25 8.25
C ARG A 497 -7.30 10.39 9.19
N GLY A 498 -7.65 9.29 9.85
CA GLY A 498 -8.74 9.20 10.82
C GLY A 498 -9.59 7.94 10.62
N PRO A 499 -10.75 7.80 11.28
CA PRO A 499 -11.55 6.58 11.22
C PRO A 499 -11.99 6.24 9.79
N GLN A 500 -11.88 4.96 9.37
CA GLN A 500 -12.20 4.56 7.99
C GLN A 500 -13.64 4.89 7.56
N ILE A 501 -14.61 4.77 8.47
CA ILE A 501 -16.01 5.11 8.19
C ILE A 501 -16.13 6.60 7.85
N ALA A 502 -15.43 7.45 8.60
CA ALA A 502 -15.39 8.90 8.36
C ALA A 502 -14.68 9.22 7.04
N GLN A 503 -13.57 8.54 6.72
CA GLN A 503 -12.90 8.68 5.41
C GLN A 503 -13.85 8.32 4.25
N GLY A 504 -14.63 7.24 4.39
CA GLY A 504 -15.62 6.84 3.40
C GLY A 504 -16.79 7.84 3.27
N GLN A 505 -17.20 8.47 4.37
CA GLN A 505 -18.22 9.53 4.36
C GLN A 505 -17.71 10.80 3.67
N LEU A 506 -16.46 11.19 3.92
CA LEU A 506 -15.82 12.30 3.20
C LEU A 506 -15.79 12.05 1.70
N MET A 507 -15.49 10.82 1.26
CA MET A 507 -15.50 10.46 -0.16
C MET A 507 -16.88 10.54 -0.79
N ARG A 508 -17.96 10.26 -0.04
CA ARG A 508 -19.32 10.48 -0.54
C ARG A 508 -19.61 11.96 -0.74
N GLN A 509 -19.25 12.81 0.23
CA GLN A 509 -19.43 14.26 0.11
C GLN A 509 -18.63 14.83 -1.09
N ILE A 510 -17.42 14.33 -1.33
CA ILE A 510 -16.63 14.68 -2.52
C ILE A 510 -17.30 14.19 -3.81
N ALA A 511 -17.90 13.00 -3.81
CA ALA A 511 -18.63 12.46 -4.96
C ALA A 511 -19.87 13.31 -5.29
N ASP A 512 -20.68 13.65 -4.27
CA ASP A 512 -21.86 14.49 -4.43
C ASP A 512 -21.49 15.87 -4.99
N TYR A 513 -20.42 16.48 -4.48
CA TYR A 513 -19.89 17.74 -5.01
C TYR A 513 -19.31 17.57 -6.43
N SER A 514 -18.72 16.41 -6.73
CA SER A 514 -18.20 16.07 -8.06
C SER A 514 -19.28 16.13 -9.14
N ASP A 515 -20.50 15.70 -8.80
CA ASP A 515 -21.62 15.68 -9.73
C ASP A 515 -22.08 17.11 -10.06
N GLU A 516 -22.15 17.99 -9.06
CA GLU A 516 -22.41 19.42 -9.27
C GLU A 516 -21.28 20.12 -10.05
N PHE A 517 -20.03 19.74 -9.78
CA PHE A 517 -18.87 20.23 -10.51
C PHE A 517 -18.88 19.80 -11.98
N ASN A 518 -19.25 18.55 -12.28
CA ASN A 518 -19.33 18.01 -13.64
C ASN A 518 -20.32 18.76 -14.53
N GLN A 519 -21.39 19.30 -13.95
CA GLN A 519 -22.34 20.12 -14.71
C GLN A 519 -21.68 21.39 -15.28
N ARG A 520 -20.60 21.87 -14.64
CA ARG A 520 -19.91 23.14 -14.94
C ARG A 520 -18.48 22.96 -15.44
N PHE A 521 -18.08 21.74 -15.80
CA PHE A 521 -16.73 21.44 -16.27
C PHE A 521 -16.79 20.74 -17.64
N ARG A 522 -16.01 21.26 -18.59
CA ARG A 522 -15.84 20.69 -19.94
C ARG A 522 -14.35 20.63 -20.29
N GLU A 523 -13.98 19.58 -20.99
CA GLU A 523 -12.61 19.33 -21.44
C GLU A 523 -12.65 18.94 -22.92
N TYR A 524 -11.86 19.64 -23.75
CA TYR A 524 -11.74 19.39 -25.18
C TYR A 524 -10.30 19.01 -25.50
N GLN A 525 -10.10 17.74 -25.80
CA GLN A 525 -8.80 17.23 -26.21
C GLN A 525 -8.60 17.48 -27.71
N LEU A 526 -7.53 18.18 -28.06
CA LEU A 526 -7.23 18.57 -29.43
C LEU A 526 -6.33 17.54 -30.11
N SER A 527 -6.51 17.35 -31.42
CA SER A 527 -5.55 16.62 -32.25
C SER A 527 -4.22 17.38 -32.34
N THR A 528 -3.13 16.70 -32.71
CA THR A 528 -1.82 17.35 -32.87
C THR A 528 -1.86 18.51 -33.89
N ILE A 529 -2.66 18.36 -34.94
CA ILE A 529 -2.85 19.37 -36.00
C ILE A 529 -3.55 20.61 -35.42
N VAL A 530 -4.71 20.41 -34.77
CA VAL A 530 -5.49 21.52 -34.19
C VAL A 530 -4.71 22.19 -33.04
N ALA A 531 -4.03 21.40 -32.20
CA ALA A 531 -3.21 21.90 -31.11
C ALA A 531 -2.04 22.78 -31.60
N ALA A 532 -1.50 22.50 -32.79
CA ALA A 532 -0.43 23.32 -33.37
C ALA A 532 -0.87 24.76 -33.61
N PHE A 533 -2.16 25.05 -33.82
CA PHE A 533 -2.66 26.41 -33.96
C PHE A 533 -2.66 27.21 -32.65
N PHE A 534 -2.40 26.55 -31.50
CA PHE A 534 -2.29 27.19 -30.20
C PHE A 534 -0.82 27.35 -29.78
N GLY A 535 -0.44 28.54 -29.30
CA GLY A 535 0.95 28.90 -28.96
C GLY A 535 1.07 30.36 -28.51
N ARG A 536 2.22 30.76 -27.95
CA ARG A 536 2.40 32.05 -27.24
C ARG A 536 2.07 33.32 -28.07
N GLN A 537 1.87 33.22 -29.38
CA GLN A 537 1.51 34.35 -30.25
C GLN A 537 0.60 33.95 -31.42
N LYS A 538 -0.05 32.78 -31.38
CA LYS A 538 -0.88 32.31 -32.49
C LYS A 538 -2.29 32.87 -32.45
N ALA A 539 -2.90 33.10 -33.62
CA ALA A 539 -4.22 33.71 -33.76
C ALA A 539 -5.32 32.98 -32.97
N ALA A 540 -5.29 31.65 -32.93
CA ALA A 540 -6.24 30.85 -32.15
C ALA A 540 -6.08 31.07 -30.63
N SER A 541 -4.86 31.26 -30.13
CA SER A 541 -4.62 31.58 -28.72
C SER A 541 -5.09 33.00 -28.36
N ILE A 542 -4.97 33.97 -29.27
CA ILE A 542 -5.50 35.33 -29.07
C ILE A 542 -7.03 35.30 -29.05
N LYS A 543 -7.67 34.56 -29.96
CA LYS A 543 -9.14 34.36 -29.95
C LYS A 543 -9.60 33.68 -28.66
N LEU A 544 -8.93 32.59 -28.23
CA LEU A 544 -9.26 31.92 -26.98
C LEU A 544 -9.08 32.82 -25.75
N GLN A 545 -8.06 33.68 -25.73
CA GLN A 545 -7.87 34.69 -24.67
C GLN A 545 -8.98 35.76 -24.66
N LYS A 546 -9.51 36.15 -25.82
CA LYS A 546 -10.67 37.04 -25.91
C LYS A 546 -11.92 36.38 -25.32
N ILE A 547 -12.19 35.13 -25.69
CA ILE A 547 -13.28 34.32 -25.11
C ILE A 547 -13.10 34.23 -23.59
N ALA A 548 -11.90 33.86 -23.12
CA ALA A 548 -11.59 33.76 -21.70
C ALA A 548 -11.84 35.09 -20.95
N SER A 549 -11.43 36.22 -21.54
CA SER A 549 -11.62 37.55 -20.94
C SER A 549 -13.09 37.95 -20.88
N GLN A 550 -13.85 37.76 -21.96
CA GLN A 550 -15.28 38.04 -22.04
C GLN A 550 -16.06 37.27 -20.98
N TRP A 551 -15.84 35.95 -20.92
CA TRP A 551 -16.61 35.05 -20.06
C TRP A 551 -16.13 35.02 -18.60
N SER A 552 -14.93 35.54 -18.31
CA SER A 552 -14.44 35.70 -16.93
C SER A 552 -15.39 36.55 -16.06
N SER A 553 -15.98 37.60 -16.63
CA SER A 553 -16.95 38.48 -15.97
C SER A 553 -18.23 37.74 -15.55
N LYS A 554 -18.58 36.69 -16.30
CA LYS A 554 -19.71 35.80 -16.06
C LYS A 554 -19.33 34.54 -15.29
N LYS A 555 -18.12 34.51 -14.70
CA LYS A 555 -17.59 33.42 -13.87
C LYS A 555 -17.25 32.13 -14.64
N CYS A 556 -17.09 32.16 -15.96
CA CYS A 556 -16.51 31.05 -16.71
C CYS A 556 -14.99 31.26 -16.87
N LEU A 557 -14.23 30.19 -16.72
CA LEU A 557 -12.78 30.17 -16.87
C LEU A 557 -12.42 29.26 -18.04
N VAL A 558 -11.81 29.85 -19.06
CA VAL A 558 -11.35 29.14 -20.25
C VAL A 558 -9.84 29.18 -20.30
N SER A 559 -9.20 28.02 -20.50
CA SER A 559 -7.74 27.93 -20.57
C SER A 559 -7.30 26.82 -21.52
N PHE A 560 -6.14 27.01 -22.15
CA PHE A 560 -5.47 25.97 -22.94
C PHE A 560 -4.26 25.44 -22.17
N ILE A 561 -4.12 24.11 -22.11
CA ILE A 561 -3.01 23.40 -21.50
C ILE A 561 -2.14 22.81 -22.63
N PRO A 562 -0.98 23.44 -22.94
CA PRO A 562 -0.14 23.01 -24.06
C PRO A 562 0.44 21.60 -23.89
N LYS A 563 0.67 21.19 -22.64
CA LYS A 563 1.29 19.88 -22.34
C LYS A 563 0.39 18.71 -22.71
N THR A 564 -0.93 18.87 -22.56
CA THR A 564 -1.93 17.83 -22.83
C THR A 564 -2.72 18.09 -24.11
N SER A 565 -2.45 19.21 -24.78
CA SER A 565 -3.21 19.70 -25.93
C SER A 565 -4.70 19.79 -25.64
N THR A 566 -5.05 20.40 -24.50
CA THR A 566 -6.42 20.40 -23.98
C THR A 566 -6.93 21.81 -23.74
N ILE A 567 -8.16 22.11 -24.15
CA ILE A 567 -8.90 23.29 -23.70
C ILE A 567 -9.82 22.90 -22.54
N ILE A 568 -9.75 23.64 -21.44
CA ILE A 568 -10.65 23.48 -20.28
C ILE A 568 -11.58 24.68 -20.24
N ASN A 569 -12.89 24.41 -20.13
CA ASN A 569 -13.91 25.39 -19.78
C ASN A 569 -14.54 25.01 -18.43
N MET A 570 -14.38 25.88 -17.43
CA MET A 570 -14.80 25.64 -16.07
C MET A 570 -15.57 26.84 -15.51
N GLY A 571 -16.79 26.62 -15.04
CA GLY A 571 -17.54 27.63 -14.31
C GLY A 571 -17.11 27.69 -12.85
N LYS A 572 -17.02 28.87 -12.24
CA LYS A 572 -16.87 28.99 -10.76
C LYS A 572 -18.18 28.62 -10.04
N PRO A 573 -18.16 28.40 -8.71
CA PRO A 573 -19.38 28.17 -7.94
C PRO A 573 -20.45 29.25 -8.20
N ASN A 574 -21.70 28.81 -8.39
CA ASN A 574 -22.86 29.66 -8.72
C ASN A 574 -22.83 30.34 -10.11
N VAL A 575 -22.10 29.79 -11.09
CA VAL A 575 -22.30 30.19 -12.49
C VAL A 575 -23.66 29.72 -13.00
N SER A 576 -24.29 30.50 -13.88
CA SER A 576 -25.50 30.07 -14.58
C SER A 576 -25.15 29.01 -15.62
N LEU A 577 -25.91 27.90 -15.66
CA LEU A 577 -25.78 26.88 -16.70
C LEU A 577 -25.97 27.45 -18.11
N LYS A 578 -26.79 28.50 -18.24
CA LYS A 578 -26.96 29.20 -19.52
C LYS A 578 -25.66 29.87 -19.97
N ASP A 579 -25.00 30.61 -19.08
CA ASP A 579 -23.74 31.28 -19.40
C ASP A 579 -22.61 30.26 -19.68
N MET A 580 -22.61 29.11 -19.00
CA MET A 580 -21.70 28.01 -19.31
C MET A 580 -21.90 27.45 -20.72
N ASN A 581 -23.16 27.15 -21.08
CA ASN A 581 -23.49 26.59 -22.38
C ASN A 581 -23.22 27.57 -23.53
N ASP A 582 -23.46 28.86 -23.31
CA ASP A 582 -23.18 29.89 -24.32
C ASP A 582 -21.66 30.11 -24.49
N CYS A 583 -20.89 30.04 -23.40
CA CYS A 583 -19.42 30.03 -23.47
C CYS A 583 -18.88 28.79 -24.22
N GLU A 584 -19.45 27.62 -23.95
CA GLU A 584 -19.12 26.37 -24.65
C GLU A 584 -19.37 26.46 -26.16
N LYS A 585 -20.48 27.07 -26.60
CA LYS A 585 -20.76 27.27 -28.03
C LYS A 585 -19.69 28.12 -28.73
N GLU A 586 -19.21 29.19 -28.09
CA GLU A 586 -18.15 30.04 -28.66
C GLU A 586 -16.81 29.28 -28.80
N ILE A 587 -16.51 28.37 -27.87
CA ILE A 587 -15.31 27.52 -27.95
C ILE A 587 -15.44 26.51 -29.10
N ILE A 588 -16.61 25.87 -29.23
CA ILE A 588 -16.88 24.92 -30.33
C ILE A 588 -16.78 25.64 -31.69
N GLN A 589 -17.37 26.83 -31.81
CA GLN A 589 -17.28 27.63 -33.02
C GLN A 589 -15.83 27.98 -33.39
N LEU A 590 -15.00 28.33 -32.40
CA LEU A 590 -13.57 28.56 -32.63
C LEU A 590 -12.86 27.31 -33.15
N LEU A 591 -13.19 26.13 -32.62
CA LEU A 591 -12.59 24.86 -33.04
C LEU A 591 -13.04 24.47 -34.46
N ASP A 592 -14.32 24.64 -34.77
CA ASP A 592 -14.86 24.38 -36.11
C ASP A 592 -14.20 25.28 -37.16
N GLU A 593 -14.04 26.59 -36.87
CA GLU A 593 -13.34 27.55 -37.75
C GLU A 593 -11.88 27.15 -38.07
N ILE A 594 -11.20 26.47 -37.14
CA ILE A 594 -9.82 26.02 -37.33
C ILE A 594 -9.78 24.73 -38.15
N THR A 595 -10.79 23.87 -37.98
CA THR A 595 -10.84 22.54 -38.61
C THR A 595 -11.26 22.64 -40.09
N VAL A 596 -12.15 23.58 -40.43
CA VAL A 596 -12.56 23.82 -41.83
C VAL A 596 -11.38 24.35 -42.68
N LYS A 597 -10.52 25.19 -42.13
CA LYS A 597 -9.36 25.75 -42.86
C LYS A 597 -8.29 24.73 -43.23
N THR A 598 -8.26 23.57 -42.59
CA THR A 598 -7.29 22.51 -42.89
C THR A 598 -7.74 21.58 -44.02
N GLU A 599 -9.02 21.59 -44.40
CA GLU A 599 -9.53 20.78 -45.53
C GLU A 599 -9.41 21.52 -46.87
N ASP A 600 -9.34 22.86 -46.85
CA ASP A 600 -9.26 23.71 -48.06
C ASP A 600 -7.82 23.95 -48.56
N GLU A 601 -6.78 23.58 -47.80
CA GLU A 601 -5.36 23.80 -48.18
C GLU A 601 -4.69 22.58 -48.85
N GLU A 602 -5.37 21.43 -49.00
CA GLU A 602 -4.83 20.22 -49.66
C GLU A 602 -5.24 20.07 -51.14
N SER A 603 -5.86 21.08 -51.77
CA SER A 603 -6.41 20.96 -53.15
C SER A 603 -5.79 21.84 -54.23
N GLU A 604 -4.66 22.52 -53.99
CA GLU A 604 -4.02 23.35 -55.02
C GLU A 604 -2.50 23.14 -55.02
N GLU A 605 -1.99 22.30 -55.93
CA GLU A 605 -0.67 22.42 -56.57
C GLU A 605 -0.58 21.49 -57.80
N GLU A 606 -1.07 22.04 -58.92
CA GLU A 606 -0.51 22.11 -60.27
C GLU A 606 -0.20 20.84 -61.10
N GLU A 607 -0.93 20.77 -62.22
CA GLU A 607 -0.68 20.00 -63.45
C GLU A 607 0.54 20.55 -64.21
N GLU A 608 1.31 19.67 -64.86
CA GLU A 608 1.94 19.94 -66.16
C GLU A 608 2.28 18.59 -66.86
N ASP A 609 1.48 18.32 -67.90
CA ASP A 609 1.69 17.58 -69.16
C ASP A 609 2.90 16.65 -69.35
N ASP A 610 2.63 15.43 -69.82
CA ASP A 610 3.04 15.00 -71.17
C ASP A 610 2.31 13.71 -71.59
N ASP A 611 1.78 13.76 -72.81
CA ASP A 611 0.96 12.78 -73.53
C ASP A 611 1.65 11.41 -73.77
N GLU A 612 0.86 10.35 -73.94
CA GLU A 612 0.89 9.48 -75.13
C GLU A 612 -0.13 8.31 -75.04
N GLU A 613 -1.12 8.39 -75.95
CA GLU A 613 -1.70 7.34 -76.81
C GLU A 613 -2.56 6.17 -76.28
N GLU A 614 -3.85 6.28 -76.65
CA GLU A 614 -4.74 5.33 -77.35
C GLU A 614 -4.97 3.89 -76.82
N GLU A 615 -6.24 3.55 -76.51
CA GLU A 615 -7.15 2.87 -77.46
C GLU A 615 -8.50 2.54 -76.78
N ASP A 616 -9.58 2.76 -77.53
CA ASP A 616 -10.99 2.51 -77.21
C ASP A 616 -11.32 1.01 -77.03
N VAL A 617 -12.18 0.64 -76.05
CA VAL A 617 -13.21 -0.40 -76.27
C VAL A 617 -14.47 -0.11 -75.45
N GLU A 618 -15.58 -0.18 -76.18
CA GLU A 618 -16.99 0.05 -75.87
C GLU A 618 -17.59 -0.74 -74.68
N GLU A 619 -18.73 -0.22 -74.23
CA GLU A 619 -19.70 -0.80 -73.32
C GLU A 619 -19.99 -2.29 -73.60
N MET A 620 -19.94 -3.14 -72.55
CA MET A 620 -21.07 -4.03 -72.24
C MET A 620 -20.91 -4.80 -70.91
N ASP A 621 -22.04 -4.81 -70.19
CA ASP A 621 -22.67 -5.94 -69.48
C ASP A 621 -22.83 -5.81 -67.96
N ILE A 622 -24.03 -5.31 -67.63
CA ILE A 622 -24.64 -5.14 -66.33
C ILE A 622 -25.20 -6.50 -65.88
N THR A 623 -24.35 -7.44 -65.47
CA THR A 623 -24.85 -8.71 -64.90
C THR A 623 -24.07 -9.30 -63.73
N ASN A 624 -23.09 -8.58 -63.13
CA ASN A 624 -22.34 -9.13 -61.98
C ASN A 624 -22.21 -8.22 -60.74
N ILE A 625 -23.00 -7.16 -60.66
CA ILE A 625 -22.93 -6.22 -59.53
C ILE A 625 -23.57 -6.79 -58.25
N GLU A 626 -24.49 -7.75 -58.34
CA GLU A 626 -25.11 -8.36 -57.15
C GLU A 626 -24.29 -9.49 -56.51
N ALA A 627 -23.44 -10.18 -57.28
CA ALA A 627 -22.51 -11.19 -56.74
C ALA A 627 -21.31 -10.55 -56.03
N VAL A 628 -20.85 -9.37 -56.48
CA VAL A 628 -19.73 -8.64 -55.84
C VAL A 628 -20.19 -7.84 -54.60
N ARG A 629 -21.49 -7.50 -54.47
CA ARG A 629 -22.06 -6.69 -53.37
C ARG A 629 -22.35 -7.44 -52.06
N GLN A 630 -21.90 -8.68 -51.91
CA GLN A 630 -22.04 -9.43 -50.65
C GLN A 630 -20.87 -9.28 -49.63
N HIS A 631 -19.72 -8.69 -49.98
CA HIS A 631 -18.48 -8.94 -49.21
C HIS A 631 -17.86 -7.79 -48.38
N ARG A 632 -18.65 -7.05 -47.58
CA ARG A 632 -18.09 -6.16 -46.52
C ARG A 632 -18.93 -6.15 -45.23
N ARG A 633 -19.11 -7.31 -44.60
CA ARG A 633 -19.69 -7.42 -43.26
C ARG A 633 -18.66 -7.97 -42.30
N CYS A 634 -18.57 -7.39 -41.12
CA CYS A 634 -17.73 -7.93 -40.06
C CYS A 634 -18.23 -9.32 -39.61
N VAL A 635 -17.35 -10.31 -39.47
CA VAL A 635 -17.74 -11.67 -39.06
C VAL A 635 -18.41 -11.73 -37.69
N PHE A 636 -18.08 -10.78 -36.80
CA PHE A 636 -18.52 -10.79 -35.40
C PHE A 636 -19.88 -10.11 -35.21
N CYS A 637 -20.02 -8.86 -35.65
CA CYS A 637 -21.22 -8.04 -35.46
C CYS A 637 -22.19 -8.07 -36.66
N LYS A 638 -21.77 -8.62 -37.81
CA LYS A 638 -22.57 -8.71 -39.06
C LYS A 638 -23.11 -7.38 -39.60
N GLN A 639 -22.74 -6.24 -39.01
CA GLN A 639 -23.11 -4.91 -39.47
C GLN A 639 -22.43 -4.60 -40.81
N LYS A 640 -23.18 -3.90 -41.68
CA LYS A 640 -22.80 -3.46 -43.02
C LYS A 640 -22.61 -1.95 -42.97
N SER A 641 -21.42 -1.43 -42.70
CA SER A 641 -21.08 -0.01 -42.95
C SER A 641 -19.58 0.23 -42.75
N SER A 642 -19.08 1.25 -43.46
CA SER A 642 -17.93 2.18 -43.28
C SER A 642 -16.77 1.94 -42.28
N MET A 643 -16.87 1.02 -41.32
CA MET A 643 -15.93 0.81 -40.21
C MET A 643 -15.27 -0.59 -40.18
N SER A 644 -15.56 -1.50 -41.12
CA SER A 644 -14.83 -2.77 -41.23
C SER A 644 -13.47 -2.54 -41.90
N THR A 645 -12.48 -2.09 -41.13
CA THR A 645 -11.19 -1.64 -41.67
C THR A 645 -10.17 -2.74 -41.92
N ASN A 646 -10.35 -3.96 -41.36
CA ASN A 646 -9.32 -4.99 -41.40
C ASN A 646 -9.83 -6.38 -41.81
N ILE A 647 -8.92 -7.18 -42.37
CA ILE A 647 -9.17 -8.51 -42.91
C ILE A 647 -8.31 -9.52 -42.16
N PHE A 648 -8.87 -10.67 -41.80
CA PHE A 648 -8.07 -11.79 -41.28
C PHE A 648 -7.14 -12.33 -42.35
N ARG A 649 -5.83 -12.31 -42.10
CA ARG A 649 -4.79 -12.68 -43.09
C ARG A 649 -4.91 -14.10 -43.60
N ILE A 650 -5.39 -15.02 -42.77
CA ILE A 650 -5.48 -16.45 -43.13
C ILE A 650 -6.74 -16.74 -43.96
N CYS A 651 -7.88 -16.15 -43.61
CA CYS A 651 -9.18 -16.55 -44.18
C CYS A 651 -9.89 -15.47 -44.98
N GLY A 652 -9.30 -14.27 -45.12
CA GLY A 652 -9.86 -13.19 -45.93
C GLY A 652 -11.15 -12.57 -45.40
N HIS A 653 -11.65 -12.98 -44.22
CA HIS A 653 -12.88 -12.43 -43.68
C HIS A 653 -12.68 -11.09 -42.97
N ASN A 654 -13.61 -10.16 -43.18
CA ASN A 654 -13.57 -8.81 -42.62
C ASN A 654 -13.92 -8.79 -41.13
N TYR A 655 -13.26 -7.95 -40.35
CA TYR A 655 -13.61 -7.71 -38.96
C TYR A 655 -13.55 -6.22 -38.58
N CYS A 656 -14.26 -5.88 -37.51
CA CYS A 656 -14.34 -4.53 -36.93
C CYS A 656 -13.73 -4.53 -35.52
N ARG A 657 -13.66 -3.36 -34.86
CA ARG A 657 -13.18 -3.25 -33.46
C ARG A 657 -13.91 -4.17 -32.48
N CYS A 658 -15.16 -4.51 -32.78
CA CYS A 658 -15.96 -5.52 -32.09
C CYS A 658 -15.29 -6.91 -31.98
N ALA A 659 -14.30 -7.22 -32.82
CA ALA A 659 -13.53 -8.45 -32.74
C ALA A 659 -12.77 -8.56 -31.41
N ALA A 660 -12.25 -7.45 -30.86
CA ALA A 660 -11.53 -7.45 -29.59
C ALA A 660 -12.44 -7.91 -28.45
N GLN A 661 -13.64 -7.30 -28.35
CA GLN A 661 -14.65 -7.69 -27.37
C GLN A 661 -15.04 -9.17 -27.53
N ALA A 662 -15.35 -9.61 -28.75
CA ALA A 662 -15.80 -10.98 -29.02
C ALA A 662 -14.74 -12.05 -28.78
N LEU A 663 -13.46 -11.73 -29.02
CA LEU A 663 -12.35 -12.65 -28.85
C LEU A 663 -11.79 -12.65 -27.43
N SER A 664 -11.88 -11.53 -26.68
CA SER A 664 -11.40 -11.40 -25.30
C SER A 664 -12.04 -12.41 -24.34
N THR A 665 -13.27 -12.82 -24.62
CA THR A 665 -14.04 -13.80 -23.83
C THR A 665 -13.91 -15.24 -24.35
N SER A 666 -13.01 -15.48 -25.32
CA SER A 666 -12.83 -16.82 -25.90
C SER A 666 -12.08 -17.75 -24.95
N PHE A 667 -12.56 -18.99 -24.83
CA PHE A 667 -11.94 -20.02 -23.99
C PHE A 667 -11.04 -20.99 -24.78
N LYS A 668 -10.90 -20.83 -26.09
CA LYS A 668 -10.10 -21.72 -26.95
C LYS A 668 -8.63 -21.27 -27.02
N LEU A 669 -7.70 -22.24 -26.90
CA LEU A 669 -6.24 -22.04 -27.02
C LEU A 669 -5.73 -21.87 -28.46
N HIS A 670 -6.61 -21.49 -29.37
CA HIS A 670 -6.31 -20.84 -30.63
C HIS A 670 -7.54 -20.00 -30.97
N LEU A 671 -7.34 -18.72 -31.26
CA LEU A 671 -8.45 -17.88 -31.68
C LEU A 671 -8.85 -18.26 -33.10
N GLU A 672 -10.16 -18.32 -33.34
CA GLU A 672 -10.73 -18.75 -34.62
C GLU A 672 -11.63 -17.65 -35.18
N CYS A 673 -11.67 -17.54 -36.51
CA CYS A 673 -12.69 -16.77 -37.19
C CYS A 673 -14.07 -17.32 -36.83
N LYS A 674 -15.02 -16.45 -36.47
CA LYS A 674 -16.38 -16.86 -36.06
C LYS A 674 -17.11 -17.66 -37.14
N GLU A 675 -16.85 -17.33 -38.41
CA GLU A 675 -17.54 -17.83 -39.59
C GLU A 675 -16.91 -19.11 -40.15
N CYS A 676 -15.67 -19.04 -40.63
CA CYS A 676 -14.99 -20.17 -41.26
C CYS A 676 -14.16 -21.05 -40.32
N LYS A 677 -14.11 -20.71 -39.02
CA LYS A 677 -13.31 -21.42 -37.98
C LYS A 677 -11.80 -21.50 -38.23
N SER A 678 -11.29 -20.83 -39.26
CA SER A 678 -9.84 -20.76 -39.51
C SER A 678 -9.14 -20.08 -38.34
N LYS A 679 -7.94 -20.58 -37.99
CA LYS A 679 -7.10 -19.98 -36.96
C LYS A 679 -6.77 -18.54 -37.32
N ILE A 680 -6.79 -17.66 -36.33
CA ILE A 680 -6.43 -16.25 -36.46
C ILE A 680 -4.91 -16.13 -36.29
N HIS A 681 -4.27 -15.39 -37.20
CA HIS A 681 -2.83 -15.20 -37.17
C HIS A 681 -2.42 -14.28 -35.99
N ILE A 682 -1.26 -14.53 -35.36
CA ILE A 682 -0.81 -13.76 -34.19
C ILE A 682 -0.72 -12.25 -34.45
N ARG A 683 -0.34 -11.84 -35.67
CA ARG A 683 -0.33 -10.43 -36.08
C ARG A 683 -1.73 -9.80 -36.12
N ASP A 684 -2.76 -10.56 -36.48
CA ASP A 684 -4.13 -10.05 -36.49
C ASP A 684 -4.65 -9.89 -35.07
N ILE A 685 -4.24 -10.76 -34.13
CA ILE A 685 -4.51 -10.59 -32.69
C ILE A 685 -3.84 -9.28 -32.19
N GLN A 686 -2.57 -9.05 -32.53
CA GLN A 686 -1.87 -7.82 -32.16
C GLN A 686 -2.57 -6.55 -32.69
N ILE A 687 -3.10 -6.59 -33.91
CA ILE A 687 -3.85 -5.48 -34.53
C ILE A 687 -5.22 -5.31 -33.87
N ILE A 688 -5.92 -6.40 -33.55
CA ILE A 688 -7.25 -6.35 -32.93
C ILE A 688 -7.19 -5.71 -31.54
N PHE A 689 -6.14 -5.99 -30.78
CA PHE A 689 -6.00 -5.53 -29.39
C PHE A 689 -5.01 -4.36 -29.21
N CYS A 690 -4.50 -3.75 -30.28
CA CYS A 690 -3.43 -2.73 -30.19
C CYS A 690 -3.79 -1.50 -29.35
N ASN A 691 -5.08 -1.15 -29.26
CA ASN A 691 -5.59 0.02 -28.54
C ASN A 691 -6.37 -0.36 -27.27
N ASP A 692 -6.41 -1.64 -26.89
CA ASP A 692 -7.25 -2.14 -25.80
C ASP A 692 -6.52 -3.16 -24.94
N GLU A 693 -5.54 -2.65 -24.19
CA GLU A 693 -4.65 -3.44 -23.32
C GLU A 693 -5.43 -4.21 -22.25
N GLN A 694 -6.56 -3.67 -21.77
CA GLN A 694 -7.41 -4.35 -20.80
C GLN A 694 -8.03 -5.62 -21.38
N LEU A 695 -8.60 -5.55 -22.58
CA LEU A 695 -9.18 -6.71 -23.26
C LEU A 695 -8.10 -7.74 -23.64
N LEU A 696 -6.88 -7.30 -23.98
CA LEU A 696 -5.74 -8.18 -24.21
C LEU A 696 -5.34 -8.94 -22.93
N MET A 697 -5.22 -8.23 -21.82
CA MET A 697 -4.90 -8.83 -20.52
C MET A 697 -5.99 -9.82 -20.08
N GLN A 698 -7.26 -9.50 -20.34
CA GLN A 698 -8.38 -10.42 -20.09
C GLN A 698 -8.29 -11.69 -20.95
N LEU A 699 -7.95 -11.57 -22.24
CA LEU A 699 -7.73 -12.70 -23.13
C LEU A 699 -6.57 -13.58 -22.62
N LEU A 700 -5.45 -12.98 -22.23
CA LEU A 700 -4.27 -13.69 -21.73
C LEU A 700 -4.57 -14.42 -20.42
N LYS A 701 -5.21 -13.74 -19.47
CA LYS A 701 -5.63 -14.31 -18.18
C LYS A 701 -6.57 -15.50 -18.39
N SER A 702 -7.54 -15.36 -19.29
CA SER A 702 -8.48 -16.44 -19.66
C SER A 702 -7.76 -17.63 -20.32
N SER A 703 -6.80 -17.36 -21.21
CA SER A 703 -6.01 -18.39 -21.90
C SER A 703 -5.15 -19.19 -20.94
N ILE A 704 -4.44 -18.50 -20.03
CA ILE A 704 -3.62 -19.13 -18.99
C ILE A 704 -4.52 -19.89 -18.00
N GLN A 705 -5.65 -19.31 -17.58
CA GLN A 705 -6.61 -19.98 -16.70
C GLN A 705 -7.12 -21.29 -17.29
N ASN A 706 -7.40 -21.32 -18.60
CA ASN A 706 -7.82 -22.55 -19.28
C ASN A 706 -6.68 -23.56 -19.39
N PHE A 707 -5.47 -23.10 -19.70
CA PHE A 707 -4.30 -23.97 -19.70
C PHE A 707 -4.09 -24.64 -18.33
N LEU A 708 -4.19 -23.87 -17.25
CA LEU A 708 -4.07 -24.38 -15.88
C LEU A 708 -5.20 -25.36 -15.53
N LYS A 709 -6.44 -25.08 -15.92
CA LYS A 709 -7.58 -26.00 -15.72
C LYS A 709 -7.41 -27.33 -16.47
N ILE A 710 -6.93 -27.29 -17.72
CA ILE A 710 -6.70 -28.50 -18.52
C ILE A 710 -5.55 -29.34 -17.92
N ASN A 711 -4.53 -28.66 -17.39
CA ASN A 711 -3.36 -29.29 -16.80
C ASN A 711 -3.44 -29.41 -15.26
N ALA A 712 -4.64 -29.37 -14.68
CA ALA A 712 -4.87 -29.36 -13.23
C ALA A 712 -4.27 -30.58 -12.49
N LYS A 713 -3.98 -31.67 -13.20
CA LYS A 713 -3.28 -32.85 -12.65
C LYS A 713 -1.79 -32.61 -12.39
N GLN A 714 -1.17 -31.65 -13.09
CA GLN A 714 0.25 -31.31 -13.00
C GLN A 714 0.48 -30.01 -12.23
N ASP A 715 -0.49 -29.08 -12.29
CA ASP A 715 -0.44 -27.79 -11.61
C ASP A 715 -1.83 -27.43 -11.04
N ASP A 716 -1.96 -27.48 -9.71
CA ASP A 716 -3.21 -27.19 -9.00
C ASP A 716 -3.43 -25.67 -8.77
N ARG A 717 -2.75 -24.80 -9.53
CA ARG A 717 -2.90 -23.34 -9.40
C ARG A 717 -3.93 -22.80 -10.38
N VAL A 718 -4.69 -21.81 -9.95
CA VAL A 718 -5.62 -21.03 -10.77
C VAL A 718 -5.54 -19.56 -10.38
N PHE A 719 -5.92 -18.65 -11.27
CA PHE A 719 -6.06 -17.25 -10.92
C PHE A 719 -7.12 -17.03 -9.84
N CYS A 720 -6.85 -16.03 -9.02
CA CYS A 720 -7.79 -15.46 -8.08
C CYS A 720 -9.10 -15.07 -8.80
N PRO A 721 -10.26 -15.46 -8.27
CA PRO A 721 -11.58 -15.02 -8.76
C PRO A 721 -11.79 -13.50 -8.74
N ASN A 722 -10.99 -12.76 -7.97
CA ASN A 722 -11.04 -11.31 -7.97
C ASN A 722 -10.42 -10.76 -9.27
N ASP A 723 -11.24 -10.16 -10.12
CA ASP A 723 -10.84 -9.67 -11.45
C ASP A 723 -9.67 -8.67 -11.38
N GLU A 724 -9.61 -7.87 -10.31
CA GLU A 724 -8.54 -6.89 -10.01
C GLU A 724 -7.26 -7.53 -9.45
N CYS A 725 -7.19 -8.86 -9.34
CA CYS A 725 -6.07 -9.58 -8.74
C CYS A 725 -5.50 -10.63 -9.70
N ASP A 726 -4.18 -10.60 -9.88
CA ASP A 726 -3.45 -11.55 -10.73
C ASP A 726 -2.72 -12.64 -9.91
N GLY A 727 -3.05 -12.74 -8.63
CA GLY A 727 -2.55 -13.79 -7.75
C GLY A 727 -3.01 -15.18 -8.16
N LEU A 728 -2.11 -16.17 -8.03
CA LEU A 728 -2.42 -17.58 -8.17
C LEU A 728 -2.83 -18.18 -6.81
N ILE A 729 -3.86 -19.00 -6.80
CA ILE A 729 -4.41 -19.72 -5.65
C ILE A 729 -4.55 -21.21 -5.97
N GLN A 730 -4.66 -22.07 -4.96
CA GLN A 730 -4.78 -23.52 -5.18
C GLN A 730 -6.23 -23.90 -5.49
N PHE A 731 -6.52 -24.61 -6.59
CA PHE A 731 -7.87 -24.97 -7.01
C PHE A 731 -8.53 -26.00 -6.09
N ASN A 732 -7.76 -26.95 -5.54
CA ASN A 732 -8.30 -27.95 -4.63
C ASN A 732 -8.61 -27.41 -3.23
N CYS A 733 -7.96 -26.32 -2.82
CA CYS A 733 -8.34 -25.60 -1.62
C CYS A 733 -9.73 -24.97 -1.82
N ASN A 734 -10.63 -25.18 -0.85
CA ASN A 734 -11.96 -24.58 -0.86
C ASN A 734 -11.84 -23.07 -0.60
N TYR A 735 -12.77 -22.47 0.15
CA TYR A 735 -12.72 -21.05 0.49
C TYR A 735 -11.42 -20.72 1.25
N GLN A 736 -10.59 -19.87 0.65
CA GLN A 736 -9.22 -19.60 1.08
C GLN A 736 -8.89 -18.11 0.95
N ALA A 737 -7.89 -17.63 1.69
CA ALA A 737 -7.38 -16.27 1.48
C ALA A 737 -6.42 -16.25 0.29
N CYS A 738 -6.65 -15.35 -0.67
CA CYS A 738 -5.69 -15.08 -1.73
C CYS A 738 -4.46 -14.37 -1.14
N LEU A 739 -3.27 -14.93 -1.32
CA LEU A 739 -2.04 -14.35 -0.76
C LEU A 739 -1.62 -13.03 -1.41
N THR A 740 -2.14 -12.74 -2.62
CA THR A 740 -1.84 -11.51 -3.36
C THR A 740 -2.76 -10.36 -2.96
N CYS A 741 -4.08 -10.54 -3.00
CA CYS A 741 -5.03 -9.47 -2.68
C CYS A 741 -5.57 -9.50 -1.23
N GLY A 742 -5.33 -10.58 -0.49
CA GLY A 742 -5.79 -10.75 0.88
C GLY A 742 -7.30 -11.03 1.03
N ARG A 743 -8.07 -11.04 -0.06
CA ARG A 743 -9.50 -11.36 -0.04
C ARG A 743 -9.73 -12.86 0.10
N ASN A 744 -10.83 -13.23 0.75
CA ASN A 744 -11.23 -14.63 0.83
C ASN A 744 -11.99 -15.01 -0.44
N VAL A 745 -11.53 -16.05 -1.11
CA VAL A 745 -12.01 -16.44 -2.42
C VAL A 745 -12.20 -17.95 -2.49
N CYS A 746 -13.14 -18.40 -3.32
CA CYS A 746 -13.27 -19.82 -3.64
C CYS A 746 -12.96 -20.06 -5.13
N PRO A 747 -11.95 -20.86 -5.49
CA PRO A 747 -11.64 -21.16 -6.89
C PRO A 747 -12.71 -22.03 -7.58
N LYS A 748 -13.50 -22.80 -6.82
CA LYS A 748 -14.51 -23.71 -7.36
C LYS A 748 -15.81 -22.99 -7.70
N CYS A 749 -16.36 -22.21 -6.76
CA CYS A 749 -17.61 -21.48 -6.95
C CYS A 749 -17.41 -19.99 -7.29
N GLN A 750 -16.16 -19.52 -7.36
CA GLN A 750 -15.77 -18.14 -7.72
C GLN A 750 -16.30 -17.05 -6.77
N VAL A 751 -16.80 -17.43 -5.59
CA VAL A 751 -17.34 -16.50 -4.60
C VAL A 751 -16.20 -15.75 -3.88
N ILE A 752 -16.40 -14.45 -3.64
CA ILE A 752 -15.45 -13.54 -2.99
C ILE A 752 -16.08 -12.98 -1.70
N ASP A 753 -15.32 -12.98 -0.60
CA ASP A 753 -15.65 -12.39 0.71
C ASP A 753 -17.02 -12.79 1.30
N ASP A 754 -17.53 -13.98 0.92
CA ASP A 754 -18.74 -14.56 1.53
C ASP A 754 -18.42 -15.28 2.85
N GLU A 755 -18.67 -14.58 3.96
CA GLU A 755 -18.53 -15.13 5.32
C GLU A 755 -19.33 -16.42 5.54
N LEU A 756 -20.38 -16.69 4.75
CA LEU A 756 -21.16 -17.93 4.84
C LEU A 756 -20.42 -19.12 4.26
N HIS A 757 -19.41 -18.88 3.42
CA HIS A 757 -18.56 -19.91 2.84
C HIS A 757 -17.43 -20.34 3.78
N ALA A 758 -17.09 -19.50 4.78
CA ALA A 758 -16.03 -19.79 5.74
C ALA A 758 -16.27 -21.12 6.48
N GLY A 759 -15.32 -22.05 6.36
CA GLY A 759 -15.42 -23.38 6.99
C GLY A 759 -16.45 -24.32 6.34
N ARG A 760 -16.99 -23.97 5.17
CA ARG A 760 -18.00 -24.76 4.45
C ARG A 760 -17.54 -25.14 3.04
N THR A 761 -18.02 -26.28 2.55
CA THR A 761 -17.89 -26.68 1.15
C THR A 761 -18.83 -25.86 0.26
N CYS A 762 -18.57 -25.82 -1.05
CA CYS A 762 -19.48 -25.12 -1.98
C CYS A 762 -20.89 -25.72 -1.96
N VAL A 763 -21.03 -27.03 -1.75
CA VAL A 763 -22.32 -27.71 -1.62
C VAL A 763 -23.07 -27.23 -0.38
N GLN A 764 -22.39 -27.21 0.78
CA GLN A 764 -22.96 -26.71 2.03
C GLN A 764 -23.36 -25.23 1.94
N LEU A 765 -22.61 -24.42 1.19
CA LEU A 765 -22.98 -23.02 0.93
C LEU A 765 -24.28 -22.93 0.13
N VAL A 766 -24.43 -23.74 -0.92
CA VAL A 766 -25.65 -23.77 -1.75
C VAL A 766 -26.85 -24.22 -0.93
N GLU A 767 -26.70 -25.28 -0.14
CA GLU A 767 -27.75 -25.78 0.77
C GLU A 767 -28.13 -24.73 1.82
N GLU A 768 -27.16 -24.05 2.43
CA GLU A 768 -27.42 -22.98 3.38
C GLU A 768 -28.15 -21.79 2.71
N LYS A 769 -27.71 -21.38 1.51
CA LYS A 769 -28.36 -20.30 0.76
C LYS A 769 -29.80 -20.68 0.43
N LYS A 770 -30.04 -21.92 0.01
CA LYS A 770 -31.37 -22.48 -0.24
C LYS A 770 -32.23 -22.47 1.04
N ARG A 771 -31.73 -22.98 2.16
CA ARG A 771 -32.43 -22.95 3.46
C ARG A 771 -32.80 -21.54 3.90
N ARG A 772 -31.92 -20.56 3.69
CA ARG A 772 -32.20 -19.15 4.01
C ARG A 772 -33.23 -18.51 3.07
N GLN A 773 -33.25 -18.91 1.81
CA GLN A 773 -34.26 -18.49 0.84
C GLN A 773 -35.63 -19.08 1.18
N GLU A 774 -35.69 -20.34 1.63
CA GLU A 774 -36.93 -21.04 2.01
C GLU A 774 -37.50 -20.58 3.37
N PHE A 775 -36.65 -20.05 4.26
CA PHE A 775 -37.06 -19.65 5.61
C PHE A 775 -38.10 -18.50 5.63
N LEU A 776 -37.90 -17.44 4.85
CA LEU A 776 -38.80 -16.27 4.87
C LEU A 776 -40.23 -16.61 4.39
N PRO A 777 -40.42 -17.33 3.26
CA PRO A 777 -41.75 -17.81 2.88
C PRO A 777 -42.44 -18.65 3.96
N GLN A 778 -41.71 -19.56 4.61
CA GLN A 778 -42.26 -20.38 5.69
C GLN A 778 -42.65 -19.54 6.91
N LEU A 779 -41.84 -18.54 7.27
CA LEU A 779 -42.14 -17.61 8.35
C LEU A 779 -43.41 -16.79 8.06
N PHE A 780 -43.56 -16.28 6.83
CA PHE A 780 -44.73 -15.51 6.43
C PHE A 780 -46.00 -16.35 6.43
N GLU A 781 -45.92 -17.57 5.91
CA GLU A 781 -47.06 -18.49 5.89
C GLU A 781 -47.49 -18.88 7.32
N ALA A 782 -46.53 -19.18 8.20
CA ALA A 782 -46.82 -19.46 9.59
C ALA A 782 -47.40 -18.23 10.33
N ALA A 783 -46.92 -17.02 10.03
CA ALA A 783 -47.46 -15.78 10.61
C ALA A 783 -48.89 -15.49 10.14
N LYS A 784 -49.17 -15.68 8.84
CA LYS A 784 -50.53 -15.55 8.28
C LYS A 784 -51.50 -16.51 8.96
N ARG A 785 -51.11 -17.79 9.05
CA ARG A 785 -51.90 -18.81 9.75
C ARG A 785 -52.17 -18.43 11.20
N PHE A 786 -51.12 -18.02 11.94
CA PHE A 786 -51.27 -17.57 13.32
C PHE A 786 -52.27 -16.42 13.45
N VAL A 787 -52.20 -15.40 12.58
CA VAL A 787 -53.15 -14.28 12.59
C VAL A 787 -54.58 -14.76 12.34
N LEU A 788 -54.80 -15.61 11.34
CA LEU A 788 -56.13 -16.10 10.97
C LEU A 788 -56.75 -16.99 12.06
N GLU A 789 -55.95 -17.82 12.72
CA GLU A 789 -56.43 -18.75 13.75
C GLU A 789 -56.61 -18.07 15.13
N ASN A 790 -55.88 -16.99 15.41
CA ASN A 790 -55.82 -16.37 16.74
C ASN A 790 -56.40 -14.93 16.77
N TRP A 791 -57.00 -14.45 15.68
CA TRP A 791 -57.70 -13.17 15.68
C TRP A 791 -58.96 -13.24 16.57
N PRO A 792 -59.14 -12.31 17.52
CA PRO A 792 -60.28 -12.36 18.43
C PRO A 792 -61.59 -12.10 17.69
N THR A 793 -62.65 -12.80 18.10
CA THR A 793 -64.03 -12.58 17.65
C THR A 793 -64.74 -11.45 18.40
N ASP A 794 -63.99 -10.65 19.16
CA ASP A 794 -64.52 -9.53 19.96
C ASP A 794 -65.21 -8.50 19.04
N PRO A 795 -66.48 -8.13 19.30
CA PRO A 795 -67.22 -7.14 18.52
C PRO A 795 -66.54 -5.76 18.42
N GLN A 796 -65.65 -5.41 19.36
CA GLN A 796 -64.89 -4.14 19.34
C GLN A 796 -63.66 -4.20 18.42
N MET A 797 -63.23 -5.40 18.02
CA MET A 797 -62.13 -5.60 17.08
C MET A 797 -62.68 -5.75 15.67
N GLN A 798 -62.24 -4.89 14.75
CA GLN A 798 -62.60 -5.03 13.35
C GLN A 798 -62.02 -6.34 12.78
N PRO A 799 -62.70 -7.00 11.82
CA PRO A 799 -62.13 -8.12 11.08
C PRO A 799 -60.80 -7.75 10.44
N VAL A 800 -59.93 -8.75 10.23
CA VAL A 800 -58.64 -8.54 9.55
C VAL A 800 -58.91 -8.02 8.13
N GLY A 801 -58.60 -6.75 7.89
CA GLY A 801 -58.81 -6.12 6.59
C GLY A 801 -57.73 -6.49 5.57
N ARG A 802 -56.45 -6.48 5.97
CA ARG A 802 -55.30 -6.78 5.11
C ARG A 802 -54.15 -7.36 5.91
N ILE A 803 -53.43 -8.31 5.32
CA ILE A 803 -52.16 -8.83 5.84
C ILE A 803 -51.07 -8.52 4.81
N ASP A 804 -50.11 -7.68 5.18
CA ASP A 804 -48.96 -7.35 4.34
C ASP A 804 -47.69 -8.00 4.87
N GLU A 805 -46.87 -8.48 3.95
CA GLU A 805 -45.52 -8.94 4.28
C GLU A 805 -44.59 -7.75 4.44
N ASN A 806 -43.67 -7.83 5.40
CA ASN A 806 -42.71 -6.76 5.64
C ASN A 806 -41.72 -6.65 4.45
N PRO A 807 -41.78 -5.56 3.65
CA PRO A 807 -40.97 -5.44 2.43
C PRO A 807 -39.46 -5.31 2.72
N TYR A 808 -39.08 -4.97 3.96
CA TYR A 808 -37.68 -4.86 4.38
C TYR A 808 -37.05 -6.19 4.83
N LEU A 809 -37.80 -7.28 4.78
CA LEU A 809 -37.28 -8.65 4.97
C LEU A 809 -36.84 -9.28 3.65
N GLU A 810 -37.58 -9.00 2.57
CA GLU A 810 -37.19 -9.38 1.22
C GLU A 810 -35.91 -8.63 0.80
N LYS A 811 -35.15 -9.17 -0.16
CA LYS A 811 -33.96 -8.54 -0.78
C LYS A 811 -32.77 -8.22 0.16
N GLY A 812 -32.73 -8.77 1.37
CA GLY A 812 -31.55 -8.66 2.25
C GLY A 812 -31.28 -7.26 2.83
N TYR A 813 -32.33 -6.45 2.97
CA TYR A 813 -32.31 -5.11 3.57
C TYR A 813 -31.91 -5.10 5.07
N LYS A 814 -31.84 -3.91 5.67
CA LYS A 814 -31.34 -3.67 7.05
C LYS A 814 -31.98 -4.58 8.11
N SER A 815 -33.29 -4.84 8.00
CA SER A 815 -34.06 -5.62 8.99
C SER A 815 -33.66 -7.09 9.00
N SER A 816 -33.58 -7.75 7.83
CA SER A 816 -33.16 -9.16 7.73
C SER A 816 -31.69 -9.37 8.14
N ARG A 817 -30.80 -8.42 7.84
CA ARG A 817 -29.40 -8.45 8.31
C ARG A 817 -29.31 -8.38 9.84
N ARG A 818 -30.11 -7.52 10.47
CA ARG A 818 -30.18 -7.39 11.93
C ARG A 818 -30.69 -8.67 12.58
N PHE A 819 -31.71 -9.29 11.99
CA PHE A 819 -32.25 -10.56 12.45
C PHE A 819 -31.19 -11.65 12.50
N TYR A 820 -30.55 -11.96 11.36
CA TYR A 820 -29.54 -13.02 11.31
C TYR A 820 -28.32 -12.72 12.19
N LYS A 821 -27.92 -11.45 12.32
CA LYS A 821 -26.86 -11.04 13.26
C LYS A 821 -27.29 -11.27 14.71
N GLY A 822 -28.54 -10.97 15.05
CA GLY A 822 -29.11 -11.20 16.37
C GLY A 822 -29.18 -12.67 16.73
N VAL A 823 -29.74 -13.50 15.84
CA VAL A 823 -29.81 -14.97 16.01
C VAL A 823 -28.42 -15.58 16.23
N LYS A 824 -27.41 -15.16 15.44
CA LYS A 824 -26.03 -15.60 15.61
C LYS A 824 -25.45 -15.22 16.98
N MET A 825 -25.70 -14.00 17.45
CA MET A 825 -25.24 -13.54 18.76
C MET A 825 -25.94 -14.25 19.93
N LEU A 826 -27.18 -14.72 19.71
CA LEU A 826 -27.91 -15.55 20.67
C LEU A 826 -27.48 -17.03 20.65
N GLY A 827 -26.45 -17.38 19.87
CA GLY A 827 -25.91 -18.75 19.79
C GLY A 827 -26.80 -19.73 19.03
N GLN A 828 -27.78 -19.25 18.27
CA GLN A 828 -28.69 -20.10 17.50
C GLN A 828 -28.17 -20.36 16.08
N SER A 829 -28.54 -21.51 15.52
CA SER A 829 -28.26 -21.87 14.13
C SER A 829 -29.02 -20.96 13.16
N LEU A 830 -28.42 -20.68 11.99
CA LEU A 830 -29.05 -19.91 10.91
C LEU A 830 -29.45 -20.83 9.76
N PRO A 831 -30.65 -20.68 9.15
CA PRO A 831 -31.78 -19.92 9.68
C PRO A 831 -32.29 -20.55 11.00
N PRO A 832 -32.90 -19.76 11.90
CA PRO A 832 -33.42 -20.27 13.16
C PRO A 832 -34.59 -21.24 12.91
N ASP A 833 -34.75 -22.17 13.85
CA ASP A 833 -35.91 -23.06 13.87
C ASP A 833 -37.15 -22.27 14.32
N LEU A 834 -38.19 -22.25 13.47
CA LEU A 834 -39.44 -21.55 13.76
C LEU A 834 -40.11 -22.06 15.04
N ALA A 835 -39.91 -23.33 15.41
CA ALA A 835 -40.46 -23.90 16.64
C ALA A 835 -39.80 -23.36 17.93
N LYS A 836 -38.64 -22.71 17.82
CA LYS A 836 -37.94 -22.11 18.98
C LYS A 836 -38.40 -20.69 19.28
N GLY A 837 -39.31 -20.15 18.50
CA GLY A 837 -39.94 -18.85 18.71
C GLY A 837 -41.47 -18.98 18.77
N PHE A 838 -42.13 -17.86 19.07
CA PHE A 838 -43.59 -17.76 19.00
C PHE A 838 -43.96 -16.43 18.34
N PHE A 839 -45.14 -16.38 17.73
CA PHE A 839 -45.69 -15.15 17.17
C PHE A 839 -46.38 -14.33 18.26
N ALA A 840 -46.27 -13.01 18.17
CA ALA A 840 -46.93 -12.07 19.08
C ALA A 840 -47.47 -10.88 18.27
N TYR A 841 -48.42 -10.16 18.86
CA TYR A 841 -49.03 -8.99 18.24
C TYR A 841 -48.33 -7.71 18.69
N HIS A 842 -48.22 -6.72 17.82
CA HIS A 842 -47.72 -5.38 18.17
C HIS A 842 -48.71 -4.32 17.70
N GLY A 843 -49.21 -3.49 18.61
CA GLY A 843 -50.14 -2.41 18.30
C GLY A 843 -49.40 -1.09 18.10
N THR A 844 -49.58 -0.46 16.94
CA THR A 844 -48.92 0.81 16.61
C THR A 844 -49.76 1.64 15.64
N GLY A 845 -49.58 2.96 15.67
CA GLY A 845 -50.15 3.86 14.67
C GLY A 845 -49.45 3.76 13.31
N TYR A 846 -50.15 4.18 12.25
CA TYR A 846 -49.71 4.05 10.84
C TYR A 846 -48.31 4.64 10.57
N LYS A 847 -47.99 5.81 11.14
CA LYS A 847 -46.71 6.52 10.92
C LYS A 847 -45.48 5.74 11.41
N ALA A 848 -45.65 4.84 12.37
CA ALA A 848 -44.55 4.07 12.95
C ALA A 848 -44.29 2.73 12.24
N LEU A 849 -45.17 2.30 11.33
CA LEU A 849 -45.04 1.02 10.60
C LEU A 849 -43.73 0.93 9.81
N GLY A 850 -43.41 1.96 9.02
CA GLY A 850 -42.18 1.98 8.20
C GLY A 850 -40.90 1.80 9.03
N PRO A 851 -40.63 2.66 10.02
CA PRO A 851 -39.46 2.54 10.89
C PRO A 851 -39.37 1.20 11.64
N ILE A 852 -40.50 0.66 12.13
CA ILE A 852 -40.55 -0.64 12.83
C ILE A 852 -40.21 -1.78 11.88
N CYS A 853 -40.81 -1.80 10.69
CA CYS A 853 -40.56 -2.81 9.66
C CYS A 853 -39.09 -2.79 9.20
N GLU A 854 -38.50 -1.60 9.05
CA GLU A 854 -37.10 -1.43 8.61
C GLU A 854 -36.07 -1.79 9.69
N ASN A 855 -36.32 -1.43 10.96
CA ASN A 855 -35.29 -1.44 12.01
C ASN A 855 -35.56 -2.38 13.19
N GLY A 856 -36.80 -2.86 13.32
CA GLY A 856 -37.29 -3.59 14.49
C GLY A 856 -37.12 -5.11 14.46
N PHE A 857 -36.66 -5.71 13.36
CA PHE A 857 -36.48 -7.17 13.28
C PHE A 857 -35.13 -7.62 13.85
N ASP A 858 -34.85 -7.30 15.12
CA ASP A 858 -33.64 -7.73 15.85
C ASP A 858 -34.04 -8.51 17.11
N PRO A 859 -33.87 -9.85 17.15
CA PRO A 859 -34.31 -10.68 18.28
C PRO A 859 -33.57 -10.38 19.59
N LYS A 860 -32.41 -9.70 19.55
CA LYS A 860 -31.71 -9.29 20.78
C LYS A 860 -32.42 -8.15 21.51
N ARG A 861 -33.28 -7.40 20.82
CA ARG A 861 -34.01 -6.24 21.35
C ARG A 861 -35.45 -6.60 21.70
N ARG A 862 -35.69 -7.85 22.08
CA ARG A 862 -37.04 -8.43 22.25
C ARG A 862 -37.16 -9.11 23.61
N SER A 863 -36.84 -8.37 24.66
CA SER A 863 -36.77 -8.82 26.06
C SER A 863 -37.58 -7.94 27.02
N GLY A 864 -38.86 -7.71 26.71
CA GLY A 864 -39.71 -6.78 27.47
C GLY A 864 -39.32 -5.30 27.28
N GLN A 865 -39.80 -4.40 28.13
CA GLN A 865 -39.62 -2.93 28.06
C GLN A 865 -38.16 -2.43 28.29
N ALA A 866 -37.14 -3.18 27.87
CA ALA A 866 -35.75 -2.84 28.12
C ALA A 866 -35.26 -1.60 27.32
N TYR A 867 -35.88 -1.27 26.18
CA TYR A 867 -35.44 -0.17 25.30
C TYR A 867 -36.50 0.93 25.08
N GLY A 868 -37.55 0.97 25.90
CA GLY A 868 -38.50 2.10 25.98
C GLY A 868 -39.89 1.87 25.36
N ARG A 869 -40.67 2.95 25.27
CA ARG A 869 -42.04 2.93 24.70
C ARG A 869 -41.98 2.54 23.22
N GLY A 870 -42.65 1.43 22.86
CA GLY A 870 -42.66 0.87 21.49
C GLY A 870 -42.26 -0.61 21.38
N GLU A 871 -41.90 -1.27 22.49
CA GLU A 871 -41.59 -2.71 22.52
C GLU A 871 -42.74 -3.59 23.04
N TYR A 872 -43.97 -3.06 23.05
CA TYR A 872 -45.14 -3.76 23.57
C TYR A 872 -45.58 -4.89 22.65
N PHE A 873 -45.29 -6.13 23.03
CA PHE A 873 -45.84 -7.32 22.41
C PHE A 873 -46.99 -7.85 23.26
N GLY A 874 -48.17 -7.94 22.68
CA GLY A 874 -49.33 -8.60 23.28
C GLY A 874 -49.35 -10.06 22.84
N VAL A 875 -49.64 -10.94 23.80
CA VAL A 875 -49.90 -12.36 23.53
C VAL A 875 -51.20 -12.56 22.73
N SER A 876 -52.12 -11.58 22.75
CA SER A 876 -53.33 -11.53 21.94
C SER A 876 -53.46 -10.19 21.21
N ALA A 877 -54.21 -10.18 20.10
CA ALA A 877 -54.44 -8.98 19.32
C ALA A 877 -55.19 -7.89 20.12
N ALA A 878 -56.11 -8.28 21.01
CA ALA A 878 -56.86 -7.34 21.85
C ALA A 878 -55.95 -6.58 22.84
N VAL A 879 -55.00 -7.28 23.49
CA VAL A 879 -54.01 -6.65 24.36
C VAL A 879 -53.16 -5.64 23.57
N SER A 880 -52.75 -6.00 22.36
CA SER A 880 -51.99 -5.10 21.50
C SER A 880 -52.80 -3.93 20.97
N HIS A 881 -54.09 -4.12 20.67
CA HIS A 881 -54.97 -3.07 20.19
C HIS A 881 -55.08 -1.91 21.19
N GLY A 882 -55.15 -2.19 22.49
CA GLY A 882 -55.13 -1.16 23.53
C GLY A 882 -53.90 -0.25 23.47
N TYR A 883 -52.73 -0.75 23.04
CA TYR A 883 -51.52 0.07 22.86
C TYR A 883 -51.58 0.98 21.62
N SER A 884 -52.43 0.66 20.65
CA SER A 884 -52.59 1.45 19.42
C SER A 884 -53.55 2.64 19.55
N GLN A 885 -54.34 2.70 20.63
CA GLN A 885 -55.40 3.70 20.82
C GLN A 885 -54.95 4.98 21.55
N LYS A 886 -53.73 5.04 22.12
CA LYS A 886 -53.21 6.24 22.79
C LYS A 886 -52.30 7.04 21.86
N ASP A 887 -52.87 7.97 21.10
CA ASP A 887 -52.12 9.11 20.58
C ASP A 887 -51.64 10.00 21.73
N GLY A 888 -50.47 10.60 21.57
CA GLY A 888 -49.62 11.12 22.65
C GLY A 888 -50.31 11.98 23.72
N ALA A 889 -50.03 11.67 24.99
CA ALA A 889 -50.28 12.57 26.10
C ALA A 889 -49.05 12.65 27.01
N GLN A 890 -48.64 13.88 27.23
CA GLN A 890 -47.64 14.36 28.18
C GLN A 890 -47.83 13.71 29.56
N GLN A 891 -46.73 13.18 30.11
CA GLN A 891 -46.20 13.51 31.42
C GLN A 891 -44.71 13.19 31.42
#